data_AF-A0A8I4A1X7-F1
#
_entry.id   AF-A0A8I4A1X7-F1
#
_cell.length_a   1.000
_cell.length_b   1.000
_cell.length_c   1.000
_cell.angle_alpha   90.00
_cell.angle_beta   90.00
_cell.angle_gamma   90.00
#
_symmetry.space_group_name_H-M   'P 1'
#
loop_
_entity.id
_entity.type
_entity.pdbx_description
1 polymer ?
#
loop_
_entity_poly.entity_id
_entity_poly.type
_entity_poly.pdbx_seq_one_letter_code
_entity_poly.pdbx_strand_id
1 'polypeptide(L)'
;MPNVQLPPKESNLFKRILKCYEQKQYKNGLKFCKMILSNPKFAEHGETLAMKGLTLNCLGKKEEAYEFVRKGLRNDVKSHVCWHVYGLLQRSDKKYDEAIKCYRNALKLDKDNLQILRDLSLLQIQMRDLEGYRETRYQLLQLRPTQRASWIGYAIAYHLLKDYDMALKLLEEFRQTQQVPPNKMDYEYSELILYQNQVMREADLFQESLDHIETYEKQICDKLLVEEIKGERFRELMDKFLRVNFSKGCPPLFTTLKSLYYNTEKVSIIQELVTNYEASLKTCDFFSPHENGEKEPPTTLLWVQYFLAQHFDKLGQYSLALDYINAAIASTPTLIELFYVKAKIYKHIGNLREAAKWMDEAQSLDTADRFINSKCAKYMLRANMIKEAEEMCSKFTREGTSAMENLNEMQCMWFQTECISAYQRLGKYGDALKKCHEVERHFFEITDDQFDFHTYCMRKMTLRAYVDLLRLEDILRRHAFYFKAARSAIEIYLKLYDNPLTNESKQQEMNSENLSAKELKKMLSKQRRAQKKAKLEEERKHAERERQQKNQKKKRDEEEEEASGLKEELIPEKLERVENPLEEAVKFLIPLKNLVADNIDTHLLAFEIYFRKGKFLLMLQSVKRAFAINSNDPWLHECLIRFSKSVSNHSNLPDTVSKVLSQEMQKIFVNKDLESFNEDFLKRNATSLQHLLSGAKMMYFLDKSRQEKAIALATRLDETVNDKNVKTLIKVSEALLDGSFGNCSSQYEEYKMACHNLLPFTSAFLPAANEIDGPTVALNHTANYDVLANEI
;
A
#
# COMPACT_ATOMS: atom_id res chain seq x y z
N MET A 1 19.29 -13.69 45.91
CA MET A 1 19.97 -15.00 46.05
C MET A 1 21.46 -14.81 45.80
N PRO A 2 22.35 -15.56 46.47
CA PRO A 2 23.78 -15.44 46.23
C PRO A 2 24.10 -15.79 44.77
N ASN A 3 24.92 -14.97 44.13
CA ASN A 3 25.38 -15.15 42.75
C ASN A 3 26.26 -16.41 42.68
N VAL A 4 25.73 -17.52 42.16
CA VAL A 4 26.45 -18.81 42.11
C VAL A 4 27.36 -18.79 40.90
N GLN A 5 28.58 -18.26 41.05
CA GLN A 5 29.59 -18.34 40.00
C GLN A 5 29.94 -19.81 39.70
N LEU A 6 29.98 -20.14 38.41
CA LEU A 6 30.33 -21.48 37.95
C LEU A 6 31.82 -21.79 38.22
N PRO A 7 32.15 -22.98 38.75
CA PRO A 7 33.53 -23.43 38.84
C PRO A 7 34.21 -23.55 37.47
N PRO A 8 35.55 -23.64 37.39
CA PRO A 8 36.29 -23.62 36.12
C PRO A 8 35.83 -24.66 35.08
N LYS A 9 35.43 -25.86 35.53
CA LYS A 9 34.96 -26.95 34.66
C LYS A 9 33.62 -26.60 34.00
N GLU A 10 32.64 -26.18 34.79
CA GLU A 10 31.31 -25.76 34.33
C GLU A 10 31.37 -24.42 33.56
N SER A 11 32.26 -23.50 33.95
CA SER A 11 32.52 -22.26 33.21
C SER A 11 33.05 -22.53 31.80
N ASN A 12 33.94 -23.52 31.63
CA ASN A 12 34.39 -23.97 30.31
C ASN A 12 33.26 -24.61 29.49
N LEU A 13 32.35 -25.35 30.12
CA LEU A 13 31.14 -25.84 29.45
C LEU A 13 30.23 -24.69 29.03
N PHE A 14 30.09 -23.66 29.87
CA PHE A 14 29.29 -22.48 29.56
C PHE A 14 29.84 -21.69 28.37
N LYS A 15 31.17 -21.50 28.30
CA LYS A 15 31.84 -20.93 27.12
C LYS A 15 31.59 -21.74 25.85
N ARG A 16 31.54 -23.08 25.96
CA ARG A 16 31.18 -23.95 24.82
C ARG A 16 29.73 -23.78 24.40
N ILE A 17 28.79 -23.54 25.33
CA ILE A 17 27.39 -23.23 25.01
C ILE A 17 27.31 -21.96 24.15
N LEU A 18 28.00 -20.88 24.55
CA LEU A 18 28.05 -19.63 23.79
C LEU A 18 28.61 -19.85 22.39
N LYS A 19 29.74 -20.57 22.27
CA LYS A 19 30.34 -20.91 20.98
C LYS A 19 29.42 -21.76 20.10
N CYS A 20 28.71 -22.74 20.68
CA CYS A 20 27.74 -23.54 19.94
C CYS A 20 26.58 -22.67 19.42
N TYR A 21 26.14 -21.67 20.19
CA TYR A 21 25.12 -20.72 19.75
C TYR A 21 25.62 -19.86 18.58
N GLU A 22 26.82 -19.27 18.69
CA GLU A 22 27.45 -18.50 17.62
C GLU A 22 27.64 -19.30 16.32
N GLN A 23 27.97 -20.59 16.44
CA GLN A 23 28.15 -21.52 15.32
C GLN A 23 26.84 -22.18 14.85
N LYS A 24 25.69 -21.78 15.40
CA LYS A 24 24.35 -22.34 15.11
C LYS A 24 24.23 -23.86 15.39
N GLN A 25 25.09 -24.42 16.23
CA GLN A 25 25.08 -25.82 16.65
C GLN A 25 24.14 -26.05 17.85
N TYR A 26 22.85 -25.76 17.68
CA TYR A 26 21.87 -25.70 18.77
C TYR A 26 21.70 -27.02 19.55
N LYS A 27 21.68 -28.17 18.85
CA LYS A 27 21.56 -29.49 19.49
C LYS A 27 22.74 -29.80 20.42
N ASN A 28 23.96 -29.40 20.06
CA ASN A 28 25.14 -29.55 20.91
C ASN A 28 25.11 -28.57 22.09
N GLY A 29 24.69 -27.33 21.85
CA GLY A 29 24.45 -26.34 22.90
C GLY A 29 23.51 -26.87 24.00
N LEU A 30 22.38 -27.46 23.61
CA LEU A 30 21.42 -28.06 24.56
C LEU A 30 22.01 -29.22 25.38
N LYS A 31 22.87 -30.05 24.78
CA LYS A 31 23.57 -31.12 25.51
C LYS A 31 24.47 -30.54 26.59
N PHE A 32 25.25 -29.51 26.26
CA PHE A 32 26.11 -28.84 27.24
C PHE A 32 25.31 -28.11 28.32
N CYS A 33 24.19 -27.46 27.99
CA CYS A 33 23.26 -26.91 28.99
C CYS A 33 22.79 -28.01 29.95
N LYS A 34 22.37 -29.17 29.44
CA LYS A 34 21.92 -30.30 30.26
C LYS A 34 23.04 -30.81 31.18
N MET A 35 24.30 -30.85 30.72
CA MET A 35 25.42 -31.26 31.58
C MET A 35 25.58 -30.37 32.80
N ILE A 36 25.49 -29.04 32.64
CA ILE A 36 25.57 -28.09 33.77
C ILE A 36 24.33 -28.23 34.67
N LEU A 37 23.13 -28.23 34.08
CA LEU A 37 21.87 -28.26 34.82
C LEU A 37 21.58 -29.61 35.50
N SER A 38 22.24 -30.69 35.07
CA SER A 38 22.12 -32.02 35.69
C SER A 38 22.79 -32.10 37.07
N ASN A 39 23.73 -31.20 37.36
CA ASN A 39 24.32 -31.08 38.67
C ASN A 39 23.35 -30.33 39.60
N PRO A 40 22.85 -30.94 40.70
CA PRO A 40 21.88 -30.29 41.59
C PRO A 40 22.34 -28.93 42.13
N LYS A 41 23.66 -28.69 42.23
CA LYS A 41 24.23 -27.40 42.65
C LYS A 41 23.98 -26.26 41.66
N PHE A 42 23.81 -26.58 40.37
CA PHE A 42 23.66 -25.62 39.27
C PHE A 42 22.37 -25.83 38.47
N ALA A 43 21.47 -26.69 38.95
CA ALA A 43 20.20 -26.99 38.29
C ALA A 43 19.33 -25.74 38.05
N GLU A 44 19.47 -24.74 38.92
CA GLU A 44 18.78 -23.46 38.88
C GLU A 44 19.70 -22.30 38.45
N HIS A 45 20.87 -22.58 37.87
CA HIS A 45 21.82 -21.55 37.45
C HIS A 45 21.23 -20.65 36.35
N GLY A 46 21.09 -19.35 36.65
CA GLY A 46 20.34 -18.38 35.85
C GLY A 46 20.80 -18.26 34.40
N GLU A 47 22.10 -18.02 34.19
CA GLU A 47 22.65 -17.79 32.84
C GLU A 47 22.54 -19.03 31.95
N THR A 48 22.71 -20.23 32.52
CA THR A 48 22.57 -21.49 31.77
C THR A 48 21.12 -21.77 31.39
N LEU A 49 20.16 -21.47 32.27
CA LEU A 49 18.73 -21.57 31.96
C LEU A 49 18.35 -20.58 30.86
N ALA A 50 18.85 -19.35 30.92
CA ALA A 50 18.62 -18.35 29.88
C ALA A 50 19.19 -18.80 28.52
N MET A 51 20.45 -19.25 28.47
CA MET A 51 21.05 -19.74 27.24
C MET A 51 20.35 -20.99 26.68
N LYS A 52 19.84 -21.88 27.55
CA LYS A 52 19.01 -23.01 27.13
C LYS A 52 17.72 -22.52 26.45
N GLY A 53 17.03 -21.56 27.05
CA GLY A 53 15.82 -20.98 26.47
C GLY A 53 16.08 -20.32 25.11
N LEU A 54 17.14 -19.51 24.99
CA LEU A 54 17.53 -18.91 23.70
C LEU A 54 17.82 -19.95 22.62
N THR A 55 18.49 -21.04 22.99
CA THR A 55 18.80 -22.14 22.07
C THR A 55 17.54 -22.89 21.64
N LEU A 56 16.55 -23.05 22.54
CA LEU A 56 15.25 -23.65 22.21
C LEU A 56 14.43 -22.77 21.27
N ASN A 57 14.50 -21.45 21.40
CA ASN A 57 13.84 -20.51 20.50
C ASN A 57 14.31 -20.69 19.05
N CYS A 58 15.62 -20.85 18.86
CA CYS A 58 16.21 -21.14 17.55
C CYS A 58 15.85 -22.51 16.96
N LEU A 59 15.21 -23.39 17.74
CA LEU A 59 14.68 -24.68 17.31
C LEU A 59 13.14 -24.67 17.17
N GLY A 60 12.51 -23.49 17.12
CA GLY A 60 11.05 -23.34 16.96
C GLY A 60 10.23 -23.48 18.24
N LYS A 61 10.84 -23.85 19.38
CA LYS A 61 10.14 -24.09 20.65
C LYS A 61 9.96 -22.81 21.47
N LYS A 62 9.12 -21.89 20.97
CA LYS A 62 8.96 -20.54 21.55
C LYS A 62 8.42 -20.52 22.98
N GLU A 63 7.36 -21.28 23.28
CA GLU A 63 6.74 -21.29 24.61
C GLU A 63 7.72 -21.78 25.69
N GLU A 64 8.41 -22.91 25.42
CA GLU A 64 9.45 -23.45 26.31
C GLU A 64 10.60 -22.44 26.49
N ALA A 65 10.99 -21.73 25.41
CA ALA A 65 12.05 -20.73 25.45
C ALA A 65 11.72 -19.59 26.43
N TYR A 66 10.51 -19.03 26.36
CA TYR A 66 10.07 -17.97 27.28
C TYR A 66 10.05 -18.41 28.74
N GLU A 67 9.61 -19.64 29.00
CA GLU A 67 9.60 -20.19 30.36
C GLU A 67 11.02 -20.28 30.94
N PHE A 68 11.96 -20.89 30.20
CA PHE A 68 13.35 -21.03 30.65
C PHE A 68 14.08 -19.70 30.79
N VAL A 69 13.89 -18.75 29.87
CA VAL A 69 14.52 -17.42 29.97
C VAL A 69 13.97 -16.62 31.15
N ARG A 70 12.64 -16.61 31.37
CA ARG A 70 12.04 -15.93 32.54
C ARG A 70 12.46 -16.58 33.86
N LYS A 71 12.63 -17.90 33.88
CA LYS A 71 13.12 -18.63 35.06
C LYS A 71 14.60 -18.32 35.32
N GLY A 72 15.44 -18.33 34.28
CA GLY A 72 16.84 -17.94 34.38
C GLY A 72 17.04 -16.52 34.90
N LEU A 73 16.27 -15.56 34.37
CA LEU A 73 16.30 -14.18 34.84
C LEU A 73 15.83 -14.02 36.29
N ARG A 74 14.80 -14.77 36.72
CA ARG A 74 14.35 -14.77 38.13
C ARG A 74 15.42 -15.28 39.08
N ASN A 75 16.19 -16.28 38.66
CA ASN A 75 17.26 -16.86 39.47
C ASN A 75 18.50 -15.96 39.53
N ASP A 76 18.75 -15.15 38.49
CA ASP A 76 19.83 -14.16 38.49
C ASP A 76 19.47 -12.84 37.78
N VAL A 77 18.85 -11.94 38.55
CA VAL A 77 18.45 -10.59 38.09
C VAL A 77 19.66 -9.65 37.95
N LYS A 78 20.81 -9.99 38.54
CA LYS A 78 22.03 -9.17 38.53
C LYS A 78 23.04 -9.63 37.46
N SER A 79 22.69 -10.60 36.62
CA SER A 79 23.51 -10.98 35.47
C SER A 79 23.14 -10.17 34.23
N HIS A 80 24.14 -9.53 33.64
CA HIS A 80 23.99 -8.86 32.34
C HIS A 80 23.66 -9.87 31.22
N VAL A 81 24.12 -11.12 31.34
CA VAL A 81 23.87 -12.19 30.37
C VAL A 81 22.39 -12.58 30.35
N CYS A 82 21.75 -12.75 31.52
CA CYS A 82 20.33 -13.05 31.60
C CYS A 82 19.46 -11.96 30.95
N TRP A 83 19.78 -10.69 31.22
CA TRP A 83 19.10 -9.56 30.60
C TRP A 83 19.36 -9.46 29.09
N HIS A 84 20.60 -9.67 28.65
CA HIS A 84 20.95 -9.65 27.22
C HIS A 84 20.21 -10.75 26.46
N VAL A 85 20.20 -11.99 26.98
CA VAL A 85 19.48 -13.12 26.40
C VAL A 85 17.97 -12.87 26.35
N TYR A 86 17.39 -12.27 27.40
CA TYR A 86 15.98 -11.92 27.37
C TYR A 86 15.67 -10.85 26.31
N GLY A 87 16.55 -9.87 26.14
CA GLY A 87 16.45 -8.90 25.05
C GLY A 87 16.56 -9.53 23.66
N LEU A 88 17.48 -10.49 23.46
CA LEU A 88 17.62 -11.24 22.20
C LEU A 88 16.34 -12.04 21.87
N LEU A 89 15.71 -12.64 22.88
CA LEU A 89 14.44 -13.36 22.72
C LEU A 89 13.30 -12.42 22.29
N GLN A 90 13.14 -11.29 22.99
CA GLN A 90 12.13 -10.28 22.64
C GLN A 90 12.37 -9.69 21.25
N ARG A 91 13.64 -9.46 20.88
CA ARG A 91 14.04 -9.03 19.53
C ARG A 91 13.61 -10.03 18.46
N SER A 92 13.76 -11.33 18.70
CA SER A 92 13.35 -12.37 17.73
C SER A 92 11.84 -12.41 17.48
N ASP A 93 11.05 -11.88 18.40
CA ASP A 93 9.60 -11.71 18.26
C ASP A 93 9.21 -10.29 17.83
N LYS A 94 10.18 -9.49 17.37
CA LYS A 94 9.98 -8.10 16.90
C LYS A 94 9.41 -7.16 17.97
N LYS A 95 9.56 -7.51 19.26
CA LYS A 95 9.17 -6.69 20.41
C LYS A 95 10.32 -5.78 20.82
N TYR A 96 10.64 -4.81 19.95
CA TYR A 96 11.84 -3.99 20.06
C TYR A 96 11.87 -3.11 21.32
N ASP A 97 10.76 -2.51 21.72
CA ASP A 97 10.68 -1.70 22.95
C ASP A 97 11.06 -2.51 24.20
N GLU A 98 10.56 -3.74 24.30
CA GLU A 98 10.89 -4.64 25.42
C GLU A 98 12.35 -5.09 25.37
N ALA A 99 12.89 -5.34 24.17
CA ALA A 99 14.31 -5.67 24.01
C ALA A 99 15.24 -4.51 24.41
N ILE A 100 14.90 -3.26 24.08
CA ILE A 100 15.64 -2.05 24.50
C ILE A 100 15.68 -1.94 26.03
N LYS A 101 14.54 -2.17 26.72
CA LYS A 101 14.48 -2.18 28.19
C LYS A 101 15.43 -3.23 28.78
N CYS A 102 15.47 -4.42 28.18
CA CYS A 102 16.36 -5.49 28.61
C CYS A 102 17.84 -5.12 28.43
N TYR A 103 18.23 -4.58 27.28
CA TYR A 103 19.61 -4.14 27.03
C TYR A 103 20.05 -3.01 27.93
N ARG A 104 19.18 -2.02 28.20
CA ARG A 104 19.45 -0.95 29.17
C ARG A 104 19.67 -1.51 30.58
N ASN A 105 18.92 -2.53 31.00
CA ASN A 105 19.15 -3.18 32.29
C ASN A 105 20.46 -3.99 32.33
N ALA A 106 20.83 -4.64 31.22
CA ALA A 106 22.11 -5.33 31.11
C ALA A 106 23.30 -4.35 31.20
N LEU A 107 23.22 -3.21 30.50
CA LEU A 107 24.27 -2.17 30.52
C LEU A 107 24.40 -1.44 31.87
N LYS A 108 23.36 -1.44 32.72
CA LYS A 108 23.51 -0.97 34.11
C LYS A 108 24.48 -1.83 34.92
N LEU A 109 24.62 -3.11 34.56
CA LEU A 109 25.46 -4.10 35.23
C LEU A 109 26.85 -4.18 34.61
N ASP A 110 26.94 -4.06 33.29
CA ASP A 110 28.19 -4.03 32.52
C ASP A 110 28.13 -2.92 31.45
N LYS A 111 28.63 -1.74 31.80
CA LYS A 111 28.46 -0.49 31.02
C LYS A 111 29.22 -0.50 29.69
N ASP A 112 30.37 -1.17 29.65
CA ASP A 112 31.30 -1.10 28.52
C ASP A 112 31.20 -2.34 27.61
N ASN A 113 30.12 -3.11 27.75
CA ASN A 113 29.89 -4.30 26.95
C ASN A 113 29.61 -3.95 25.48
N LEU A 114 30.64 -4.06 24.64
CA LEU A 114 30.58 -3.72 23.21
C LEU A 114 29.45 -4.44 22.45
N GLN A 115 29.15 -5.70 22.79
CA GLN A 115 28.11 -6.47 22.11
C GLN A 115 26.73 -5.90 22.41
N ILE A 116 26.46 -5.60 23.68
CA ILE A 116 25.16 -5.07 24.12
C ILE A 116 25.00 -3.62 23.64
N LEU A 117 26.05 -2.80 23.68
CA LEU A 117 26.03 -1.44 23.11
C LEU A 117 25.73 -1.47 21.61
N ARG A 118 26.33 -2.40 20.86
CA ARG A 118 26.02 -2.59 19.45
C ARG A 118 24.57 -3.01 19.26
N ASP A 119 24.11 -4.07 19.92
CA ASP A 119 22.73 -4.55 19.82
C ASP A 119 21.71 -3.47 20.20
N LEU A 120 21.99 -2.67 21.23
CA LEU A 120 21.18 -1.51 21.62
C LEU A 120 21.15 -0.45 20.53
N SER A 121 22.30 -0.08 19.97
CA SER A 121 22.36 0.93 18.89
C SER A 121 21.54 0.50 17.67
N LEU A 122 21.50 -0.80 17.34
CA LEU A 122 20.69 -1.32 16.23
C LEU A 122 19.19 -1.18 16.52
N LEU A 123 18.77 -1.46 17.76
CA LEU A 123 17.36 -1.28 18.13
C LEU A 123 16.97 0.20 18.23
N GLN A 124 17.85 1.06 18.71
CA GLN A 124 17.59 2.50 18.81
C GLN A 124 17.37 3.11 17.42
N ILE A 125 18.22 2.77 16.44
CA ILE A 125 18.00 3.25 15.08
C ILE A 125 16.76 2.62 14.44
N GLN A 126 16.48 1.33 14.66
CA GLN A 126 15.24 0.68 14.20
C GLN A 126 13.99 1.41 14.71
N MET A 127 14.00 1.84 15.97
CA MET A 127 12.89 2.55 16.61
C MET A 127 12.96 4.08 16.45
N ARG A 128 13.94 4.60 15.70
CA ARG A 128 14.22 6.04 15.52
C ARG A 128 14.39 6.80 16.84
N ASP A 129 14.92 6.15 17.88
CA ASP A 129 15.50 6.80 19.07
C ASP A 129 16.86 7.40 18.69
N LEU A 130 16.84 8.50 17.92
CA LEU A 130 18.04 9.11 17.32
C LEU A 130 18.99 9.68 18.37
N GLU A 131 18.46 10.25 19.46
CA GLU A 131 19.28 10.75 20.57
C GLU A 131 19.96 9.62 21.32
N GLY A 132 19.20 8.58 21.69
CA GLY A 132 19.78 7.40 22.31
C GLY A 132 20.80 6.71 21.38
N TYR A 133 20.53 6.69 20.07
CA TYR A 133 21.46 6.16 19.08
C TYR A 133 22.76 6.96 19.02
N ARG A 134 22.69 8.29 19.02
CA ARG A 134 23.85 9.19 19.06
C ARG A 134 24.72 8.94 20.29
N GLU A 135 24.11 8.85 21.48
CA GLU A 135 24.82 8.58 22.74
C GLU A 135 25.53 7.23 22.72
N THR A 136 24.84 6.16 22.30
CA THR A 136 25.41 4.81 22.22
C THR A 136 26.54 4.75 21.17
N ARG A 137 26.39 5.45 20.04
CA ARG A 137 27.44 5.53 19.00
C ARG A 137 28.66 6.31 19.44
N TYR A 138 28.47 7.37 20.21
CA TYR A 138 29.58 8.09 20.84
C TYR A 138 30.36 7.17 21.79
N GLN A 139 29.68 6.42 22.66
CA GLN A 139 30.33 5.45 23.56
C GLN A 139 31.12 4.38 22.77
N LEU A 140 30.55 3.83 21.70
CA LEU A 140 31.23 2.88 20.83
C LEU A 140 32.48 3.48 20.15
N LEU A 141 32.43 4.76 19.77
CA LEU A 141 33.58 5.48 19.22
C LEU A 141 34.68 5.67 20.26
N GLN A 142 34.34 6.05 21.49
CA GLN A 142 35.30 6.19 22.59
C GLN A 142 35.98 4.85 22.93
N LEU A 143 35.22 3.76 22.99
CA LEU A 143 35.76 2.43 23.30
C LEU A 143 36.58 1.84 22.15
N ARG A 144 36.24 2.14 20.89
CA ARG A 144 36.87 1.58 19.67
C ARG A 144 37.00 2.64 18.55
N PRO A 145 37.94 3.59 18.65
CA PRO A 145 38.13 4.65 17.65
C PRO A 145 38.74 4.15 16.34
N THR A 146 39.35 2.97 16.34
CA THR A 146 39.97 2.39 15.13
C THR A 146 38.96 1.74 14.18
N GLN A 147 37.71 1.54 14.62
CA GLN A 147 36.69 0.90 13.79
C GLN A 147 35.94 1.92 12.94
N ARG A 148 35.97 1.74 11.62
CA ARG A 148 35.24 2.59 10.65
C ARG A 148 33.75 2.73 10.99
N ALA A 149 33.11 1.64 11.40
CA ALA A 149 31.70 1.62 11.76
C ALA A 149 31.34 2.54 12.94
N SER A 150 32.29 2.82 13.85
CA SER A 150 32.07 3.75 14.96
C SER A 150 31.98 5.19 14.47
N TRP A 151 32.88 5.61 13.58
CA TRP A 151 32.87 6.94 12.96
C TRP A 151 31.62 7.17 12.12
N ILE A 152 31.35 6.24 11.22
CA ILE A 152 30.21 6.29 10.30
C ILE A 152 28.89 6.30 11.06
N GLY A 153 28.74 5.40 12.05
CA GLY A 153 27.54 5.33 12.87
C GLY A 153 27.26 6.63 13.63
N TYR A 154 28.32 7.32 14.07
CA TYR A 154 28.21 8.60 14.77
C TYR A 154 27.93 9.78 13.82
N ALA A 155 28.57 9.82 12.65
CA ALA A 155 28.28 10.81 11.61
C ALA A 155 26.82 10.69 11.10
N ILE A 156 26.34 9.47 10.86
CA ILE A 156 24.94 9.22 10.48
C ILE A 156 23.98 9.68 11.59
N ALA A 157 24.33 9.48 12.87
CA ALA A 157 23.48 9.93 13.97
C ALA A 157 23.24 11.45 13.91
N TYR A 158 24.29 12.26 13.72
CA TYR A 158 24.15 13.71 13.54
C TYR A 158 23.42 14.09 12.24
N HIS A 159 23.71 13.41 11.13
CA HIS A 159 23.01 13.65 9.87
C HIS A 159 21.50 13.42 10.02
N LEU A 160 21.08 12.33 10.66
CA LEU A 160 19.64 12.06 10.91
C LEU A 160 19.00 13.05 11.89
N LEU A 161 19.78 13.60 12.82
CA LEU A 161 19.37 14.69 13.70
C LEU A 161 19.38 16.07 13.00
N LYS A 162 19.79 16.13 11.73
CA LYS A 162 19.95 17.35 10.92
C LYS A 162 20.98 18.35 11.49
N ASP A 163 21.91 17.85 12.29
CA ASP A 163 23.11 18.60 12.67
C ASP A 163 24.17 18.37 11.59
N TYR A 164 24.00 19.11 10.49
CA TYR A 164 24.82 18.94 9.29
C TYR A 164 26.27 19.37 9.54
N ASP A 165 26.51 20.38 10.39
CA ASP A 165 27.84 20.88 10.72
C ASP A 165 28.70 19.81 11.39
N MET A 166 28.17 19.16 12.44
CA MET A 166 28.90 18.07 13.09
C MET A 166 29.01 16.82 12.21
N ALA A 167 27.99 16.52 11.41
CA ALA A 167 28.05 15.40 10.47
C ALA A 167 29.19 15.60 9.45
N LEU A 168 29.27 16.78 8.82
CA LEU A 168 30.33 17.12 7.85
C LEU A 168 31.71 17.13 8.50
N LYS A 169 31.84 17.68 9.72
CA LYS A 169 33.11 17.65 10.45
C LYS A 169 33.60 16.22 10.72
N LEU A 170 32.72 15.34 11.19
CA LEU A 170 33.06 13.94 11.44
C LEU A 170 33.39 13.18 10.16
N LEU A 171 32.68 13.45 9.06
CA LEU A 171 32.95 12.84 7.75
C LEU A 171 34.31 13.29 7.21
N GLU A 172 34.64 14.57 7.34
CA GLU A 172 35.92 15.11 6.90
C GLU A 172 37.09 14.54 7.72
N GLU A 173 36.97 14.52 9.06
CA GLU A 173 37.97 13.89 9.94
C GLU A 173 38.14 12.40 9.58
N PHE A 174 37.05 11.67 9.39
CA PHE A 174 37.09 10.26 9.01
C PHE A 174 37.73 10.06 7.62
N ARG A 175 37.39 10.89 6.63
CA ARG A 175 37.93 10.82 5.26
C ARG A 175 39.44 11.00 5.25
N GLN A 176 39.97 11.95 6.04
CA GLN A 176 41.40 12.19 6.19
C GLN A 176 42.15 10.94 6.74
N THR A 177 41.47 10.08 7.51
CA THR A 177 42.08 8.83 8.01
C THR A 177 42.20 7.72 6.95
N GLN A 178 41.44 7.76 5.85
CA GLN A 178 41.33 6.63 4.90
C GLN A 178 42.50 6.50 3.89
N GLN A 179 43.43 7.48 3.83
CA GLN A 179 44.66 7.46 3.00
C GLN A 179 44.52 6.80 1.61
N VAL A 180 43.62 7.31 0.75
CA VAL A 180 43.44 6.82 -0.63
C VAL A 180 44.20 7.70 -1.63
N PRO A 181 44.99 7.13 -2.57
CA PRO A 181 45.71 7.91 -3.57
C PRO A 181 44.78 8.74 -4.48
N PRO A 182 45.15 9.99 -4.85
CA PRO A 182 44.32 10.87 -5.69
C PRO A 182 43.91 10.28 -7.05
N ASN A 183 44.74 9.40 -7.62
CA ASN A 183 44.53 8.81 -8.94
C ASN A 183 43.94 7.39 -8.89
N LYS A 184 43.60 6.88 -7.69
CA LYS A 184 42.98 5.56 -7.54
C LYS A 184 41.48 5.73 -7.35
N MET A 185 40.71 5.18 -8.28
CA MET A 185 39.27 5.11 -8.15
C MET A 185 38.92 3.92 -7.24
N ASP A 186 38.39 4.23 -6.06
CA ASP A 186 37.97 3.25 -5.05
C ASP A 186 36.48 3.47 -4.75
N TYR A 187 35.68 2.41 -4.84
CA TYR A 187 34.23 2.53 -4.73
C TYR A 187 33.77 2.98 -3.34
N GLU A 188 34.37 2.43 -2.27
CA GLU A 188 34.01 2.79 -0.90
C GLU A 188 34.36 4.26 -0.61
N TYR A 189 35.49 4.72 -1.14
CA TYR A 189 35.92 6.11 -1.02
C TYR A 189 35.08 7.07 -1.88
N SER A 190 34.72 6.67 -3.10
CA SER A 190 33.79 7.40 -3.96
C SER A 190 32.43 7.57 -3.29
N GLU A 191 31.91 6.54 -2.63
CA GLU A 191 30.65 6.63 -1.87
C GLU A 191 30.76 7.59 -0.71
N LEU A 192 31.87 7.59 0.02
CA LEU A 192 32.09 8.54 1.12
C LEU A 192 32.05 9.99 0.63
N ILE A 193 32.70 10.30 -0.51
CA ILE A 193 32.68 11.63 -1.15
C ILE A 193 31.26 12.00 -1.55
N LEU A 194 30.54 11.11 -2.23
CA LEU A 194 29.17 11.39 -2.68
C LEU A 194 28.21 11.53 -1.50
N TYR A 195 28.40 10.78 -0.42
CA TYR A 195 27.64 10.93 0.81
C TYR A 195 27.89 12.28 1.48
N GLN A 196 29.16 12.70 1.58
CA GLN A 196 29.50 14.04 2.08
C GLN A 196 28.85 15.14 1.23
N ASN A 197 28.84 14.96 -0.10
CA ASN A 197 28.16 15.89 -1.01
C ASN A 197 26.63 15.90 -0.82
N GLN A 198 26.00 14.74 -0.61
CA GLN A 198 24.58 14.66 -0.28
C GLN A 198 24.27 15.47 1.00
N VAL A 199 25.09 15.32 2.05
CA VAL A 199 24.95 16.09 3.29
C VAL A 199 25.07 17.60 3.04
N MET A 200 26.02 18.04 2.21
CA MET A 200 26.17 19.46 1.83
C MET A 200 24.93 20.01 1.10
N ARG A 201 24.39 19.25 0.15
CA ARG A 201 23.18 19.63 -0.59
C ARG A 201 21.96 19.73 0.30
N GLU A 202 21.84 18.84 1.27
CA GLU A 202 20.74 18.85 2.25
C GLU A 202 20.88 19.95 3.30
N ALA A 203 22.11 20.45 3.52
CA ALA A 203 22.40 21.64 4.30
C ALA A 203 22.22 22.94 3.50
N ASP A 204 21.67 22.87 2.28
CA ASP A 204 21.51 23.99 1.34
C ASP A 204 22.83 24.66 0.89
N LEU A 205 23.97 23.98 1.06
CA LEU A 205 25.31 24.44 0.65
C LEU A 205 25.59 24.11 -0.83
N PHE A 206 24.75 24.61 -1.74
CA PHE A 206 24.78 24.20 -3.15
C PHE A 206 26.09 24.56 -3.88
N GLN A 207 26.68 25.73 -3.58
CA GLN A 207 27.94 26.15 -4.19
C GLN A 207 29.10 25.28 -3.69
N GLU A 208 29.21 25.08 -2.37
CA GLU A 208 30.23 24.21 -1.78
C GLU A 208 30.07 22.76 -2.27
N SER A 209 28.84 22.30 -2.47
CA SER A 209 28.54 21.01 -3.08
C SER A 209 29.08 20.94 -4.52
N LEU A 210 28.88 21.98 -5.33
CA LEU A 210 29.38 22.01 -6.70
C LEU A 210 30.92 22.00 -6.70
N ASP A 211 31.55 22.87 -5.92
CA ASP A 211 33.01 22.96 -5.77
C ASP A 211 33.60 21.63 -5.28
N HIS A 212 32.92 20.95 -4.36
CA HIS A 212 33.31 19.65 -3.84
C HIS A 212 33.26 18.55 -4.91
N ILE A 213 32.22 18.51 -5.74
CA ILE A 213 32.11 17.56 -6.86
C ILE A 213 33.17 17.83 -7.92
N GLU A 214 33.43 19.10 -8.26
CA GLU A 214 34.47 19.47 -9.22
C GLU A 214 35.87 19.12 -8.70
N THR A 215 36.13 19.35 -7.41
CA THR A 215 37.42 19.03 -6.77
C THR A 215 37.71 17.53 -6.79
N TYR A 216 36.72 16.71 -6.48
CA TYR A 216 36.87 15.25 -6.33
C TYR A 216 36.40 14.43 -7.52
N GLU A 217 36.08 15.06 -8.65
CA GLU A 217 35.51 14.40 -9.83
C GLU A 217 36.32 13.16 -10.24
N LYS A 218 37.65 13.23 -10.23
CA LYS A 218 38.56 12.14 -10.63
C LYS A 218 38.48 10.91 -9.72
N GLN A 219 37.96 11.05 -8.50
CA GLN A 219 37.81 9.99 -7.52
C GLN A 219 36.37 9.44 -7.46
N ILE A 220 35.45 10.04 -8.22
CA ILE A 220 34.03 9.67 -8.27
C ILE A 220 33.77 8.70 -9.41
N CYS A 221 33.19 7.54 -9.09
CA CYS A 221 32.80 6.51 -10.05
C CYS A 221 31.54 6.88 -10.87
N ASP A 222 30.57 7.57 -10.26
CA ASP A 222 29.26 7.88 -10.87
C ASP A 222 29.29 9.22 -11.65
N LYS A 223 29.60 9.13 -12.94
CA LYS A 223 29.72 10.31 -13.82
C LYS A 223 28.39 10.89 -14.29
N LEU A 224 27.32 10.09 -14.29
CA LEU A 224 26.00 10.54 -14.75
C LEU A 224 25.42 11.57 -13.77
N LEU A 225 25.49 11.27 -12.47
CA LEU A 225 25.04 12.17 -11.41
C LEU A 225 25.77 13.53 -11.44
N VAL A 226 27.04 13.55 -11.85
CA VAL A 226 27.84 14.78 -11.98
C VAL A 226 27.32 15.68 -13.10
N GLU A 227 26.85 15.11 -14.20
CA GLU A 227 26.32 15.85 -15.36
C GLU A 227 24.88 16.33 -15.15
N GLU A 228 24.05 15.55 -14.44
CA GLU A 228 22.69 15.97 -14.06
C GLU A 228 22.68 17.24 -13.21
N ILE A 229 23.76 17.50 -12.47
CA ILE A 229 23.94 18.70 -11.65
C ILE A 229 24.17 19.97 -12.53
N LYS A 230 24.40 19.87 -13.86
CA LYS A 230 24.93 20.98 -14.72
C LYS A 230 24.00 21.64 -15.81
N GLY A 231 22.75 21.23 -16.09
CA GLY A 231 22.10 21.41 -17.44
C GLY A 231 21.23 22.66 -17.87
N GLU A 232 21.16 22.97 -19.20
CA GLU A 232 20.22 23.89 -19.94
C GLU A 232 20.09 23.65 -21.50
N ARG A 233 19.02 23.02 -22.11
CA ARG A 233 18.68 23.06 -23.60
C ARG A 233 17.36 22.34 -24.12
N PHE A 234 16.17 22.47 -23.53
CA PHE A 234 15.04 21.50 -23.72
C PHE A 234 14.40 21.26 -25.12
N ARG A 235 14.05 22.27 -25.93
CA ARG A 235 13.22 22.08 -27.17
C ARG A 235 13.97 21.34 -28.29
N GLU A 236 15.20 21.78 -28.56
CA GLU A 236 16.09 21.15 -29.54
C GLU A 236 16.44 19.72 -29.12
N LEU A 237 16.63 19.50 -27.82
CA LEU A 237 16.82 18.16 -27.26
C LEU A 237 15.58 17.28 -27.46
N MET A 238 14.36 17.82 -27.36
CA MET A 238 13.12 17.06 -27.50
C MET A 238 12.84 16.61 -28.94
N ASP A 239 13.04 17.49 -29.93
CA ASP A 239 12.88 17.13 -31.35
C ASP A 239 13.86 16.00 -31.73
N LYS A 240 15.13 16.18 -31.41
CA LYS A 240 16.18 15.17 -31.63
C LYS A 240 15.86 13.87 -30.91
N PHE A 241 15.37 13.95 -29.66
CA PHE A 241 15.00 12.79 -28.87
C PHE A 241 13.84 12.01 -29.49
N LEU A 242 12.78 12.68 -29.96
CA LEU A 242 11.61 12.03 -30.54
C LEU A 242 11.96 11.31 -31.85
N ARG A 243 12.66 11.97 -32.78
CA ARG A 243 13.04 11.41 -34.09
C ARG A 243 13.80 10.10 -33.95
N VAL A 244 14.85 10.10 -33.13
CA VAL A 244 15.67 8.91 -32.86
C VAL A 244 14.83 7.75 -32.31
N ASN A 245 13.90 8.03 -31.40
CA ASN A 245 13.08 6.99 -30.79
C ASN A 245 11.98 6.47 -31.72
N PHE A 246 11.46 7.29 -32.64
CA PHE A 246 10.48 6.86 -33.63
C PHE A 246 11.11 5.99 -34.73
N SER A 247 12.25 6.39 -35.30
CA SER A 247 12.95 5.58 -36.31
C SER A 247 13.40 4.23 -35.73
N LYS A 248 13.85 4.22 -34.47
CA LYS A 248 14.22 3.00 -33.74
C LYS A 248 13.01 2.13 -33.38
N GLY A 249 11.83 2.73 -33.27
CA GLY A 249 10.61 2.07 -32.84
C GLY A 249 10.58 1.71 -31.36
N CYS A 250 10.80 2.69 -30.49
CA CYS A 250 10.85 2.50 -29.04
C CYS A 250 9.44 2.50 -28.40
N PRO A 251 8.92 1.36 -27.88
CA PRO A 251 7.58 1.31 -27.29
C PRO A 251 7.31 2.20 -26.05
N PRO A 252 8.26 2.43 -25.11
CA PRO A 252 7.99 3.22 -23.90
C PRO A 252 8.06 4.74 -24.11
N LEU A 253 8.21 5.26 -25.33
CA LEU A 253 8.44 6.68 -25.60
C LEU A 253 7.39 7.62 -24.97
N PHE A 254 6.11 7.25 -25.02
CA PHE A 254 5.08 8.05 -24.33
C PHE A 254 5.23 8.02 -22.81
N THR A 255 5.65 6.88 -22.25
CA THR A 255 5.80 6.69 -20.81
C THR A 255 6.95 7.53 -20.27
N THR A 256 8.05 7.67 -21.01
CA THR A 256 9.18 8.52 -20.63
C THR A 256 8.80 10.00 -20.60
N LEU A 257 7.94 10.43 -21.52
CA LEU A 257 7.48 11.83 -21.62
C LEU A 257 6.28 12.15 -20.73
N LYS A 258 5.71 11.15 -20.04
CA LYS A 258 4.46 11.30 -19.27
C LYS A 258 4.53 12.38 -18.18
N SER A 259 5.68 12.60 -17.57
CA SER A 259 5.87 13.66 -16.57
C SER A 259 5.72 15.07 -17.17
N LEU A 260 5.97 15.23 -18.46
CA LEU A 260 5.82 16.49 -19.17
C LEU A 260 4.36 16.85 -19.43
N TYR A 261 3.44 15.88 -19.32
CA TYR A 261 2.00 16.07 -19.54
C TYR A 261 1.30 16.85 -18.42
N TYR A 262 2.02 17.26 -17.38
CA TYR A 262 1.52 18.25 -16.40
C TYR A 262 1.65 19.69 -16.90
N ASN A 263 2.50 19.94 -17.90
CA ASN A 263 2.70 21.27 -18.48
C ASN A 263 2.04 21.32 -19.87
N THR A 264 0.99 22.13 -20.00
CA THR A 264 0.21 22.28 -21.23
C THR A 264 1.02 22.81 -22.41
N GLU A 265 2.00 23.68 -22.16
CA GLU A 265 2.87 24.23 -23.21
C GLU A 265 3.79 23.16 -23.79
N LYS A 266 4.40 22.33 -22.93
CA LYS A 266 5.23 21.19 -23.38
C LYS A 266 4.42 20.16 -24.13
N VAL A 267 3.17 19.90 -23.70
CA VAL A 267 2.25 19.01 -24.41
C VAL A 267 1.89 19.56 -25.78
N SER A 268 1.61 20.86 -25.89
CA SER A 268 1.32 21.50 -27.19
C SER A 268 2.49 21.38 -28.16
N ILE A 269 3.72 21.59 -27.68
CA ILE A 269 4.93 21.44 -28.51
C ILE A 269 5.11 19.99 -28.96
N ILE A 270 4.93 19.01 -28.06
CA ILE A 270 5.02 17.58 -28.42
C ILE A 270 3.92 17.21 -29.42
N GLN A 271 2.68 17.67 -29.19
CA GLN A 271 1.55 17.39 -30.08
C GLN A 271 1.82 17.92 -31.49
N GLU A 272 2.19 19.20 -31.62
CA GLU A 272 2.50 19.84 -32.89
C GLU A 272 3.60 19.10 -33.64
N LEU A 273 4.71 18.77 -32.97
CA LEU A 273 5.82 18.03 -33.57
C LEU A 273 5.37 16.67 -34.10
N VAL A 274 4.66 15.88 -33.28
CA VAL A 274 4.30 14.50 -33.64
C VAL A 274 3.18 14.45 -34.70
N THR A 275 2.22 15.38 -34.69
CA THR A 275 1.20 15.47 -35.76
C THR A 275 1.82 15.90 -37.09
N ASN A 276 2.82 16.78 -37.06
CA ASN A 276 3.56 17.17 -38.25
C ASN A 276 4.37 16.00 -38.81
N TYR A 277 4.99 15.20 -37.95
CA TYR A 277 5.66 13.96 -38.37
C TYR A 277 4.70 13.00 -39.05
N GLU A 278 3.51 12.78 -38.47
CA GLU A 278 2.51 11.89 -39.05
C GLU A 278 2.07 12.34 -40.45
N ALA A 279 1.75 13.63 -40.60
CA ALA A 279 1.34 14.21 -41.88
C ALA A 279 2.44 14.08 -42.93
N SER A 280 3.68 14.39 -42.54
CA SER A 280 4.86 14.27 -43.41
C SER A 280 5.11 12.82 -43.83
N LEU A 281 5.17 11.89 -42.87
CA LEU A 281 5.42 10.46 -43.13
C LEU A 281 4.38 9.82 -44.03
N LYS A 282 3.10 10.22 -43.94
CA LYS A 282 2.04 9.75 -44.87
C LYS A 282 2.23 10.23 -46.31
N THR A 283 2.89 11.37 -46.51
CA THR A 283 3.00 12.02 -47.83
C THR A 283 4.33 11.73 -48.54
N CYS A 284 5.44 11.72 -47.81
CA CYS A 284 6.78 11.67 -48.40
C CYS A 284 7.77 10.72 -47.73
N ASP A 285 7.37 9.95 -46.71
CA ASP A 285 8.24 9.04 -45.95
C ASP A 285 9.39 9.74 -45.19
N PHE A 286 9.26 11.04 -44.88
CA PHE A 286 10.22 11.82 -44.07
C PHE A 286 9.52 12.45 -42.85
N PHE A 287 10.28 12.78 -41.79
CA PHE A 287 9.73 13.50 -40.62
C PHE A 287 9.42 14.97 -40.93
N SER A 288 10.12 15.58 -41.89
CA SER A 288 9.81 16.92 -42.41
C SER A 288 9.84 16.97 -43.94
N PRO A 289 8.97 17.74 -44.60
CA PRO A 289 8.99 17.91 -46.07
C PRO A 289 10.29 18.51 -46.62
N HIS A 290 11.11 19.14 -45.77
CA HIS A 290 12.35 19.82 -46.15
C HIS A 290 13.61 18.99 -45.86
N GLU A 291 13.49 17.73 -45.43
CA GLU A 291 14.63 16.87 -45.14
C GLU A 291 15.25 16.25 -46.39
N ASN A 292 16.58 16.26 -46.44
CA ASN A 292 17.38 15.55 -47.43
C ASN A 292 18.08 14.39 -46.71
N GLY A 293 17.60 13.16 -46.90
CA GLY A 293 18.10 11.96 -46.22
C GLY A 293 17.54 10.66 -46.81
N GLU A 294 17.77 9.54 -46.12
CA GLU A 294 17.12 8.27 -46.44
C GLU A 294 15.66 8.27 -45.98
N LYS A 295 14.79 7.61 -46.75
CA LYS A 295 13.37 7.48 -46.41
C LYS A 295 13.20 6.64 -45.14
N GLU A 296 12.28 7.05 -44.29
CA GLU A 296 11.92 6.29 -43.09
C GLU A 296 11.11 5.02 -43.47
N PRO A 297 11.31 3.90 -42.76
CA PRO A 297 10.52 2.69 -42.98
C PRO A 297 9.06 2.87 -42.53
N PRO A 298 8.12 2.03 -43.03
CA PRO A 298 6.70 2.09 -42.63
C PRO A 298 6.50 1.87 -41.12
N THR A 299 7.46 1.24 -40.44
CA THR A 299 7.47 1.07 -38.98
C THR A 299 7.54 2.41 -38.25
N THR A 300 8.17 3.45 -38.81
CA THR A 300 8.26 4.77 -38.18
C THR A 300 6.87 5.40 -38.07
N LEU A 301 6.05 5.32 -39.12
CA LEU A 301 4.66 5.79 -39.09
C LEU A 301 3.82 5.02 -38.06
N LEU A 302 4.00 3.69 -37.97
CA LEU A 302 3.33 2.86 -36.96
C LEU A 302 3.60 3.37 -35.53
N TRP A 303 4.86 3.64 -35.19
CA TRP A 303 5.22 4.12 -33.85
C TRP A 303 4.74 5.54 -33.55
N VAL A 304 4.66 6.40 -34.57
CA VAL A 304 4.04 7.73 -34.47
C VAL A 304 2.53 7.60 -34.18
N GLN A 305 1.81 6.75 -34.91
CA GLN A 305 0.38 6.49 -34.69
C GLN A 305 0.12 5.86 -33.32
N TYR A 306 0.96 4.92 -32.90
CA TYR A 306 0.91 4.33 -31.56
C TYR A 306 1.10 5.40 -30.46
N PHE A 307 2.06 6.32 -30.62
CA PHE A 307 2.25 7.44 -29.69
C PHE A 307 1.03 8.37 -29.67
N LEU A 308 0.48 8.73 -30.84
CA LEU A 308 -0.70 9.59 -30.96
C LEU A 308 -1.93 8.95 -30.30
N ALA A 309 -2.14 7.65 -30.44
CA ALA A 309 -3.20 6.94 -29.72
C ALA A 309 -3.06 7.11 -28.19
N GLN A 310 -1.85 6.99 -27.65
CA GLN A 310 -1.59 7.19 -26.22
C GLN A 310 -1.73 8.66 -25.79
N HIS A 311 -1.36 9.59 -26.66
CA HIS A 311 -1.49 11.02 -26.47
C HIS A 311 -2.97 11.44 -26.39
N PHE A 312 -3.78 11.08 -27.38
CA PHE A 312 -5.21 11.42 -27.39
C PHE A 312 -6.01 10.69 -26.31
N ASP A 313 -5.64 9.45 -25.97
CA ASP A 313 -6.15 8.73 -24.78
C ASP A 313 -5.91 9.54 -23.50
N LYS A 314 -4.72 10.14 -23.37
CA LYS A 314 -4.35 10.96 -22.21
C LYS A 314 -5.08 12.31 -22.19
N LEU A 315 -5.40 12.87 -23.34
CA LEU A 315 -6.21 14.09 -23.49
C LEU A 315 -7.73 13.85 -23.33
N GLY A 316 -8.16 12.59 -23.23
CA GLY A 316 -9.59 12.23 -23.12
C GLY A 316 -10.35 12.19 -24.44
N GLN A 317 -9.64 12.28 -25.58
CA GLN A 317 -10.22 12.20 -26.92
C GLN A 317 -10.27 10.74 -27.38
N TYR A 318 -11.18 9.96 -26.80
CA TYR A 318 -11.19 8.50 -26.94
C TYR A 318 -11.51 8.00 -28.35
N SER A 319 -12.38 8.69 -29.10
CA SER A 319 -12.71 8.33 -30.48
C SER A 319 -11.47 8.42 -31.38
N LEU A 320 -10.78 9.55 -31.34
CA LEU A 320 -9.55 9.77 -32.09
C LEU A 320 -8.47 8.76 -31.69
N ALA A 321 -8.31 8.50 -30.39
CA ALA A 321 -7.39 7.47 -29.91
C ALA A 321 -7.71 6.06 -30.45
N LEU A 322 -9.00 5.72 -30.56
CA LEU A 322 -9.45 4.45 -31.16
C LEU A 322 -9.17 4.41 -32.66
N ASP A 323 -9.38 5.51 -33.39
CA ASP A 323 -9.09 5.58 -34.82
C ASP A 323 -7.60 5.33 -35.09
N TYR A 324 -6.73 6.01 -34.35
CA TYR A 324 -5.28 5.81 -34.43
C TYR A 324 -4.85 4.37 -34.10
N ILE A 325 -5.37 3.80 -33.01
CA ILE A 325 -4.95 2.44 -32.62
C ILE A 325 -5.51 1.38 -33.55
N ASN A 326 -6.73 1.55 -34.07
CA ASN A 326 -7.31 0.62 -35.04
C ASN A 326 -6.57 0.68 -36.39
N ALA A 327 -6.15 1.87 -36.83
CA ALA A 327 -5.30 2.00 -38.02
C ALA A 327 -3.94 1.29 -37.84
N ALA A 328 -3.32 1.42 -36.67
CA ALA A 328 -2.08 0.73 -36.33
C ALA A 328 -2.26 -0.82 -36.27
N ILE A 329 -3.37 -1.31 -35.70
CA ILE A 329 -3.67 -2.76 -35.66
C ILE A 329 -3.95 -3.30 -37.06
N ALA A 330 -4.64 -2.53 -37.91
CA ALA A 330 -4.92 -2.92 -39.28
C ALA A 330 -3.64 -3.05 -40.12
N SER A 331 -2.62 -2.22 -39.85
CA SER A 331 -1.32 -2.34 -40.53
C SER A 331 -0.45 -3.47 -39.98
N THR A 332 -0.47 -3.70 -38.66
CA THR A 332 0.37 -4.70 -37.98
C THR A 332 -0.36 -5.43 -36.84
N PRO A 333 -1.22 -6.43 -37.15
CA PRO A 333 -2.07 -7.10 -36.16
C PRO A 333 -1.31 -8.08 -35.25
N THR A 334 0.01 -8.16 -35.38
CA THR A 334 0.88 -9.04 -34.58
C THR A 334 1.57 -8.32 -33.43
N LEU A 335 1.47 -6.98 -33.34
CA LEU A 335 2.16 -6.18 -32.33
C LEU A 335 1.29 -6.06 -31.05
N ILE A 336 1.76 -6.69 -29.97
CA ILE A 336 1.04 -6.85 -28.69
C ILE A 336 0.70 -5.50 -28.04
N GLU A 337 1.61 -4.52 -28.13
CA GLU A 337 1.45 -3.18 -27.55
C GLU A 337 0.20 -2.47 -28.08
N LEU A 338 -0.23 -2.77 -29.31
CA LEU A 338 -1.39 -2.16 -29.91
C LEU A 338 -2.69 -2.61 -29.21
N PHE A 339 -2.82 -3.92 -28.96
CA PHE A 339 -3.94 -4.51 -28.22
C PHE A 339 -3.95 -4.01 -26.77
N TYR A 340 -2.78 -3.90 -26.14
CA TYR A 340 -2.65 -3.33 -24.80
C TYR A 340 -3.15 -1.87 -24.74
N VAL A 341 -2.79 -1.02 -25.71
CA VAL A 341 -3.26 0.37 -25.75
C VAL A 341 -4.76 0.42 -26.05
N LYS A 342 -5.28 -0.43 -26.94
CA LYS A 342 -6.71 -0.53 -27.21
C LYS A 342 -7.50 -0.90 -25.96
N ALA A 343 -7.05 -1.91 -25.21
CA ALA A 343 -7.62 -2.25 -23.91
C ALA A 343 -7.59 -1.07 -22.93
N LYS A 344 -6.46 -0.34 -22.86
CA LYS A 344 -6.30 0.83 -22.00
C LYS A 344 -7.29 1.94 -22.33
N ILE A 345 -7.57 2.20 -23.62
CA ILE A 345 -8.57 3.16 -24.08
C ILE A 345 -9.97 2.73 -23.63
N TYR A 346 -10.38 1.48 -23.89
CA TYR A 346 -11.68 0.94 -23.42
C TYR A 346 -11.86 1.02 -21.90
N LYS A 347 -10.77 0.83 -21.15
CA LYS A 347 -10.78 1.01 -19.70
C LYS A 347 -10.98 2.48 -19.29
N HIS A 348 -10.45 3.46 -20.01
CA HIS A 348 -10.74 4.87 -19.74
C HIS A 348 -12.15 5.28 -20.16
N ILE A 349 -12.68 4.68 -21.23
CA ILE A 349 -14.07 4.79 -21.67
C ILE A 349 -15.04 4.21 -20.60
N GLY A 350 -14.59 3.28 -19.76
CA GLY A 350 -15.43 2.64 -18.73
C GLY A 350 -16.08 1.34 -19.18
N ASN A 351 -15.63 0.76 -20.29
CA ASN A 351 -16.02 -0.59 -20.72
C ASN A 351 -14.97 -1.60 -20.24
N LEU A 352 -15.09 -2.03 -18.98
CA LEU A 352 -14.08 -2.89 -18.35
C LEU A 352 -14.09 -4.32 -18.91
N ARG A 353 -15.24 -4.83 -19.36
CA ARG A 353 -15.36 -6.15 -19.98
C ARG A 353 -14.67 -6.19 -21.35
N GLU A 354 -14.96 -5.22 -22.22
CA GLU A 354 -14.26 -5.12 -23.52
C GLU A 354 -12.75 -4.89 -23.32
N ALA A 355 -12.37 -4.05 -22.36
CA ALA A 355 -10.97 -3.86 -22.03
C ALA A 355 -10.28 -5.17 -21.60
N ALA A 356 -10.97 -6.03 -20.83
CA ALA A 356 -10.44 -7.34 -20.44
C ALA A 356 -10.29 -8.29 -21.64
N LYS A 357 -11.24 -8.29 -22.58
CA LYS A 357 -11.15 -9.08 -23.83
C LYS A 357 -9.92 -8.71 -24.66
N TRP A 358 -9.70 -7.41 -24.91
CA TRP A 358 -8.52 -6.95 -25.66
C TRP A 358 -7.20 -7.27 -24.94
N MET A 359 -7.18 -7.29 -23.60
CA MET A 359 -6.02 -7.76 -22.85
C MET A 359 -5.81 -9.27 -22.96
N ASP A 360 -6.88 -10.04 -23.03
CA ASP A 360 -6.82 -11.50 -23.19
C ASP A 360 -6.31 -11.87 -24.58
N GLU A 361 -6.76 -11.17 -25.62
CA GLU A 361 -6.18 -11.27 -26.97
C GLU A 361 -4.69 -10.92 -26.96
N ALA A 362 -4.30 -9.81 -26.32
CA ALA A 362 -2.90 -9.44 -26.17
C ALA A 362 -2.08 -10.54 -25.46
N GLN A 363 -2.65 -11.17 -24.43
CA GLN A 363 -2.01 -12.27 -23.68
C GLN A 363 -1.90 -13.55 -24.52
N SER A 364 -2.85 -13.81 -25.42
CA SER A 364 -2.83 -14.97 -26.30
C SER A 364 -1.72 -14.90 -27.36
N LEU A 365 -1.32 -13.69 -27.76
CA LEU A 365 -0.24 -13.46 -28.73
C LEU A 365 1.16 -13.75 -28.14
N ASP A 366 1.35 -13.60 -26.83
CA ASP A 366 2.56 -14.02 -26.12
C ASP A 366 2.22 -14.57 -24.74
N THR A 367 2.16 -15.90 -24.66
CA THR A 367 1.84 -16.61 -23.42
C THR A 367 3.01 -16.68 -22.44
N ALA A 368 4.23 -16.34 -22.87
CA ALA A 368 5.43 -16.35 -22.04
C ALA A 368 5.64 -15.02 -21.30
N ASP A 369 5.05 -13.90 -21.77
CA ASP A 369 5.20 -12.59 -21.14
C ASP A 369 4.31 -12.43 -19.89
N ARG A 370 4.98 -12.43 -18.72
CA ARG A 370 4.35 -12.20 -17.41
C ARG A 370 3.76 -10.79 -17.25
N PHE A 371 4.29 -9.76 -17.92
CA PHE A 371 3.77 -8.40 -17.84
C PHE A 371 2.36 -8.33 -18.46
N ILE A 372 2.19 -8.86 -19.66
CA ILE A 372 0.88 -8.88 -20.35
C ILE A 372 -0.10 -9.77 -19.58
N ASN A 373 0.35 -10.93 -19.10
CA ASN A 373 -0.44 -11.80 -18.20
C ASN A 373 -0.95 -11.04 -16.96
N SER A 374 -0.05 -10.32 -16.27
CA SER A 374 -0.39 -9.54 -15.07
C SER A 374 -1.38 -8.41 -15.39
N LYS A 375 -1.23 -7.77 -16.56
CA LYS A 375 -2.18 -6.75 -17.03
C LYS A 375 -3.54 -7.35 -17.37
N CYS A 376 -3.58 -8.52 -17.97
CA CYS A 376 -4.81 -9.24 -18.26
C CYS A 376 -5.57 -9.58 -16.98
N ALA A 377 -4.90 -10.24 -16.02
CA ALA A 377 -5.47 -10.53 -14.70
C ALA A 377 -5.97 -9.27 -13.98
N LYS A 378 -5.21 -8.16 -14.06
CA LYS A 378 -5.63 -6.87 -13.50
C LYS A 378 -6.93 -6.33 -14.13
N TYR A 379 -7.10 -6.49 -15.43
CA TYR A 379 -8.30 -6.03 -16.13
C TYR A 379 -9.49 -6.95 -15.85
N MET A 380 -9.27 -8.26 -15.75
CA MET A 380 -10.25 -9.24 -15.26
C MET A 380 -10.74 -8.88 -13.84
N LEU A 381 -9.84 -8.56 -12.90
CA LEU A 381 -10.22 -8.12 -11.55
C LEU A 381 -11.08 -6.85 -11.58
N ARG A 382 -10.78 -5.90 -12.46
CA ARG A 382 -11.58 -4.67 -12.62
C ARG A 382 -12.97 -4.95 -13.20
N ALA A 383 -13.08 -5.97 -14.05
CA ALA A 383 -14.34 -6.49 -14.56
C ALA A 383 -15.06 -7.45 -13.59
N ASN A 384 -14.57 -7.60 -12.34
CA ASN A 384 -15.08 -8.51 -11.31
C ASN A 384 -14.94 -10.02 -11.64
N MET A 385 -14.09 -10.36 -12.60
CA MET A 385 -13.77 -11.72 -13.03
C MET A 385 -12.62 -12.29 -12.17
N ILE A 386 -12.90 -12.54 -10.89
CA ILE A 386 -11.85 -12.88 -9.90
C ILE A 386 -11.26 -14.27 -10.14
N LYS A 387 -12.09 -15.26 -10.52
CA LYS A 387 -11.63 -16.63 -10.77
C LYS A 387 -10.75 -16.69 -12.00
N GLU A 388 -11.18 -16.03 -13.06
CA GLU A 388 -10.47 -15.92 -14.33
C GLU A 388 -9.14 -15.18 -14.14
N ALA A 389 -9.12 -14.13 -13.31
CA ALA A 389 -7.88 -13.46 -12.94
C ALA A 389 -6.92 -14.37 -12.16
N GLU A 390 -7.44 -15.21 -11.26
CA GLU A 390 -6.65 -16.19 -10.51
C GLU A 390 -6.06 -17.27 -11.44
N GLU A 391 -6.88 -17.83 -12.32
CA GLU A 391 -6.45 -18.79 -13.35
C GLU A 391 -5.45 -18.18 -14.33
N MET A 392 -5.61 -16.90 -14.69
CA MET A 392 -4.65 -16.18 -15.51
C MET A 392 -3.30 -16.06 -14.80
N CYS A 393 -3.30 -15.66 -13.52
CA CYS A 393 -2.08 -15.58 -12.72
C CYS A 393 -1.46 -16.96 -12.44
N SER A 394 -2.26 -18.03 -12.35
CA SER A 394 -1.76 -19.36 -12.01
C SER A 394 -0.78 -19.90 -13.04
N LYS A 395 -0.80 -19.38 -14.28
CA LYS A 395 0.18 -19.67 -15.34
C LYS A 395 1.63 -19.32 -14.95
N PHE A 396 1.84 -18.41 -13.99
CA PHE A 396 3.16 -17.93 -13.55
C PHE A 396 3.44 -18.13 -12.04
N THR A 397 2.56 -18.84 -11.33
CA THR A 397 2.77 -19.16 -9.91
C THR A 397 3.34 -20.56 -9.75
N ARG A 398 4.02 -20.82 -8.62
CA ARG A 398 4.61 -22.14 -8.34
C ARG A 398 3.55 -23.25 -8.32
N GLU A 399 3.91 -24.42 -8.82
CA GLU A 399 3.06 -25.62 -8.73
C GLU A 399 2.92 -26.10 -7.27
N GLY A 400 1.77 -26.69 -6.93
CA GLY A 400 1.51 -27.25 -5.59
C GLY A 400 1.01 -26.24 -4.54
N THR A 401 0.72 -25.00 -4.91
CA THR A 401 0.08 -23.99 -4.05
C THR A 401 -0.96 -23.20 -4.85
N SER A 402 -2.00 -22.67 -4.21
CA SER A 402 -2.95 -21.80 -4.91
C SER A 402 -2.25 -20.52 -5.41
N ALA A 403 -2.71 -19.96 -6.53
CA ALA A 403 -2.14 -18.72 -7.05
C ALA A 403 -2.31 -17.57 -6.04
N MET A 404 -3.45 -17.51 -5.34
CA MET A 404 -3.72 -16.53 -4.28
C MET A 404 -2.70 -16.56 -3.13
N GLU A 405 -2.33 -17.75 -2.67
CA GLU A 405 -1.36 -17.92 -1.59
C GLU A 405 0.06 -17.63 -2.07
N ASN A 406 0.43 -18.10 -3.26
CA ASN A 406 1.75 -17.81 -3.82
C ASN A 406 1.95 -16.30 -4.08
N LEU A 407 0.93 -15.61 -4.60
CA LEU A 407 1.00 -14.15 -4.80
C LEU A 407 1.07 -13.39 -3.47
N ASN A 408 0.48 -13.92 -2.39
CA ASN A 408 0.63 -13.35 -1.06
C ASN A 408 2.06 -13.54 -0.54
N GLU A 409 2.64 -14.73 -0.66
CA GLU A 409 4.04 -15.00 -0.26
C GLU A 409 5.03 -14.10 -1.02
N MET A 410 4.78 -13.86 -2.30
CA MET A 410 5.61 -12.99 -3.14
C MET A 410 5.32 -11.50 -2.95
N GLN A 411 4.56 -11.12 -1.91
CA GLN A 411 4.20 -9.72 -1.57
C GLN A 411 3.58 -8.95 -2.74
N CYS A 412 2.73 -9.62 -3.54
CA CYS A 412 2.14 -9.07 -4.76
C CYS A 412 0.97 -8.09 -4.48
N MET A 413 1.29 -6.93 -3.91
CA MET A 413 0.29 -5.94 -3.44
C MET A 413 -0.58 -5.37 -4.56
N TRP A 414 -0.10 -5.29 -5.80
CA TRP A 414 -0.91 -4.79 -6.90
C TRP A 414 -2.12 -5.71 -7.16
N PHE A 415 -1.93 -7.02 -7.04
CA PHE A 415 -2.99 -8.01 -7.23
C PHE A 415 -3.96 -7.96 -6.04
N GLN A 416 -3.42 -7.97 -4.81
CA GLN A 416 -4.22 -7.88 -3.59
C GLN A 416 -5.09 -6.60 -3.54
N THR A 417 -4.54 -5.44 -3.92
CA THR A 417 -5.30 -4.17 -3.94
C THR A 417 -6.39 -4.10 -5.02
N GLU A 418 -6.20 -4.75 -6.16
CA GLU A 418 -7.26 -4.87 -7.18
C GLU A 418 -8.30 -5.92 -6.74
N CYS A 419 -7.91 -7.00 -6.04
CA CYS A 419 -8.84 -7.93 -5.39
C CYS A 419 -9.69 -7.25 -4.31
N ILE A 420 -9.10 -6.41 -3.44
CA ILE A 420 -9.84 -5.62 -2.44
C ILE A 420 -10.96 -4.84 -3.13
N SER A 421 -10.63 -4.13 -4.21
CA SER A 421 -11.59 -3.33 -4.97
C SER A 421 -12.67 -4.19 -5.62
N ALA A 422 -12.33 -5.36 -6.15
CA ALA A 422 -13.28 -6.29 -6.75
C ALA A 422 -14.23 -6.90 -5.71
N TYR A 423 -13.69 -7.38 -4.59
CA TYR A 423 -14.49 -7.92 -3.48
C TYR A 423 -15.42 -6.85 -2.89
N GLN A 424 -14.94 -5.61 -2.74
CA GLN A 424 -15.77 -4.48 -2.27
C GLN A 424 -16.94 -4.20 -3.24
N ARG A 425 -16.72 -4.22 -4.56
CA ARG A 425 -17.80 -4.08 -5.56
C ARG A 425 -18.79 -5.24 -5.54
N LEU A 426 -18.34 -6.45 -5.20
CA LEU A 426 -19.17 -7.64 -5.06
C LEU A 426 -19.85 -7.78 -3.69
N GLY A 427 -19.63 -6.84 -2.75
CA GLY A 427 -20.16 -6.92 -1.39
C GLY A 427 -19.53 -7.98 -0.49
N LYS A 428 -18.40 -8.58 -0.91
CA LYS A 428 -17.66 -9.60 -0.15
C LYS A 428 -16.69 -8.96 0.84
N TYR A 429 -17.23 -8.38 1.91
CA TYR A 429 -16.46 -7.55 2.83
C TYR A 429 -15.41 -8.33 3.64
N GLY A 430 -15.70 -9.55 4.10
CA GLY A 430 -14.71 -10.38 4.80
C GLY A 430 -13.46 -10.67 3.95
N ASP A 431 -13.63 -11.02 2.67
CA ASP A 431 -12.52 -11.29 1.75
C ASP A 431 -11.71 -10.02 1.44
N ALA A 432 -12.40 -8.89 1.25
CA ALA A 432 -11.75 -7.59 1.07
C ALA A 432 -10.90 -7.21 2.29
N LEU A 433 -11.44 -7.37 3.51
CA LEU A 433 -10.72 -7.11 4.76
C LEU A 433 -9.52 -8.04 4.92
N LYS A 434 -9.66 -9.34 4.61
CA LYS A 434 -8.53 -10.28 4.61
C LYS A 434 -7.39 -9.76 3.75
N LYS A 435 -7.67 -9.32 2.52
CA LYS A 435 -6.65 -8.75 1.63
C LYS A 435 -6.08 -7.43 2.14
N CYS A 436 -6.87 -6.58 2.82
CA CYS A 436 -6.35 -5.36 3.45
C CYS A 436 -5.33 -5.67 4.56
N HIS A 437 -5.62 -6.66 5.40
CA HIS A 437 -4.72 -7.12 6.46
C HIS A 437 -3.47 -7.81 5.92
N GLU A 438 -3.57 -8.58 4.83
CA GLU A 438 -2.39 -9.12 4.13
C GLU A 438 -1.46 -8.00 3.63
N VAL A 439 -2.01 -6.91 3.06
CA VAL A 439 -1.20 -5.76 2.63
C VAL A 439 -0.49 -5.10 3.82
N GLU A 440 -1.18 -4.85 4.94
CA GLU A 440 -0.54 -4.30 6.15
C GLU A 440 0.57 -5.22 6.69
N ARG A 441 0.39 -6.54 6.64
CA ARG A 441 1.45 -7.49 7.02
C ARG A 441 2.71 -7.33 6.18
N HIS A 442 2.57 -7.10 4.87
CA HIS A 442 3.72 -6.84 4.01
C HIS A 442 4.45 -5.55 4.38
N PHE A 443 3.72 -4.47 4.68
CA PHE A 443 4.33 -3.21 5.15
C PHE A 443 5.05 -3.41 6.49
N PHE A 444 4.49 -4.21 7.40
CA PHE A 444 5.16 -4.56 8.65
C PHE A 444 6.44 -5.38 8.43
N GLU A 445 6.41 -6.35 7.51
CA GLU A 445 7.58 -7.17 7.17
C GLU A 445 8.68 -6.36 6.51
N ILE A 446 8.36 -5.51 5.52
CA ILE A 446 9.34 -4.65 4.84
C ILE A 446 10.02 -3.70 5.84
N THR A 447 9.25 -3.09 6.76
CA THR A 447 9.83 -2.25 7.84
C THR A 447 10.77 -3.03 8.74
N ASP A 448 10.55 -4.32 8.94
CA ASP A 448 11.41 -5.18 9.73
C ASP A 448 12.69 -5.59 8.98
N ASP A 449 12.59 -5.78 7.66
CA ASP A 449 13.72 -6.20 6.79
C ASP A 449 14.88 -5.19 6.82
N GLN A 450 14.63 -3.91 7.16
CA GLN A 450 15.69 -2.91 7.31
C GLN A 450 16.72 -3.25 8.41
N PHE A 451 16.35 -4.10 9.38
CA PHE A 451 17.13 -4.34 10.60
C PHE A 451 18.55 -4.85 10.32
N ASP A 452 18.70 -5.80 9.39
CA ASP A 452 20.00 -6.36 9.02
C ASP A 452 20.88 -5.35 8.28
N PHE A 453 20.27 -4.37 7.59
CA PHE A 453 20.97 -3.34 6.83
C PHE A 453 21.71 -2.34 7.70
N HIS A 454 21.27 -2.15 8.96
CA HIS A 454 21.98 -1.31 9.92
C HIS A 454 23.45 -1.71 10.05
N THR A 455 23.74 -3.01 10.16
CA THR A 455 25.13 -3.50 10.23
C THR A 455 25.77 -3.65 8.85
N TYR A 456 24.99 -4.09 7.86
CA TYR A 456 25.48 -4.39 6.52
C TYR A 456 26.02 -3.14 5.81
N CYS A 457 25.25 -2.05 5.77
CA CYS A 457 25.63 -0.85 5.02
C CYS A 457 26.82 -0.13 5.64
N MET A 458 26.94 -0.11 6.97
CA MET A 458 28.13 0.40 7.65
C MET A 458 29.39 -0.41 7.30
N ARG A 459 29.25 -1.72 7.06
CA ARG A 459 30.36 -2.60 6.67
C ARG A 459 30.72 -2.46 5.19
N LYS A 460 29.74 -2.18 4.33
CA LYS A 460 29.87 -2.08 2.86
C LYS A 460 30.07 -0.66 2.33
N MET A 461 30.04 0.35 3.20
CA MET A 461 30.23 1.76 2.84
C MET A 461 29.18 2.33 1.87
N THR A 462 28.01 1.69 1.75
CA THR A 462 26.88 2.17 0.92
C THR A 462 26.01 3.15 1.70
N LEU A 463 26.61 4.29 2.10
CA LEU A 463 26.05 5.20 3.10
C LEU A 463 24.84 6.00 2.62
N ARG A 464 24.88 6.49 1.37
CA ARG A 464 23.75 7.19 0.75
C ARG A 464 22.51 6.30 0.71
N ALA A 465 22.66 5.10 0.13
CA ALA A 465 21.60 4.09 0.06
C ALA A 465 21.06 3.69 1.44
N TYR A 466 21.91 3.66 2.48
CA TYR A 466 21.46 3.37 3.83
C TYR A 466 20.59 4.48 4.42
N VAL A 467 21.00 5.73 4.30
CA VAL A 467 20.18 6.86 4.77
C VAL A 467 18.89 6.98 3.96
N ASP A 468 18.95 6.75 2.64
CA ASP A 468 17.78 6.72 1.78
C ASP A 468 16.82 5.58 2.17
N LEU A 469 17.33 4.39 2.52
CA LEU A 469 16.53 3.30 3.08
C LEU A 469 15.86 3.73 4.39
N LEU A 470 16.59 4.33 5.34
CA LEU A 470 16.01 4.77 6.61
C LEU A 470 14.88 5.79 6.38
N ARG A 471 15.08 6.74 5.46
CA ARG A 471 14.10 7.76 5.11
C ARG A 471 12.89 7.17 4.37
N LEU A 472 13.12 6.21 3.48
CA LEU A 472 12.06 5.46 2.82
C LEU A 472 11.20 4.74 3.86
N GLU A 473 11.82 4.07 4.83
CA GLU A 473 11.14 3.33 5.88
C GLU A 473 10.30 4.23 6.80
N ASP A 474 10.80 5.44 7.12
CA ASP A 474 10.07 6.43 7.92
C ASP A 474 8.74 6.86 7.29
N ILE A 475 8.65 6.76 5.95
CA ILE A 475 7.46 7.10 5.19
C ILE A 475 6.88 5.92 4.41
N LEU A 476 7.24 4.67 4.73
CA LEU A 476 6.91 3.51 3.90
C LEU A 476 5.39 3.41 3.64
N ARG A 477 4.58 3.61 4.69
CA ARG A 477 3.11 3.58 4.62
C ARG A 477 2.49 4.80 3.92
N ARG A 478 3.28 5.77 3.44
CA ARG A 478 2.84 6.79 2.47
C ARG A 478 2.60 6.17 1.09
N HIS A 479 3.15 4.98 0.82
CA HIS A 479 3.01 4.31 -0.47
C HIS A 479 1.54 4.09 -0.86
N ALA A 480 1.23 4.23 -2.15
CA ALA A 480 -0.13 4.18 -2.66
C ALA A 480 -0.86 2.85 -2.39
N PHE A 481 -0.14 1.73 -2.27
CA PHE A 481 -0.76 0.45 -1.89
C PHE A 481 -1.32 0.47 -0.47
N TYR A 482 -0.59 1.05 0.48
CA TYR A 482 -1.08 1.20 1.85
C TYR A 482 -2.32 2.08 1.87
N PHE A 483 -2.26 3.25 1.24
CA PHE A 483 -3.40 4.18 1.19
C PHE A 483 -4.66 3.51 0.62
N LYS A 484 -4.54 2.75 -0.48
CA LYS A 484 -5.67 2.02 -1.07
C LYS A 484 -6.25 0.97 -0.13
N ALA A 485 -5.40 0.15 0.49
CA ALA A 485 -5.85 -0.87 1.43
C ALA A 485 -6.50 -0.24 2.68
N ALA A 486 -5.86 0.77 3.27
CA ALA A 486 -6.36 1.48 4.44
C ALA A 486 -7.69 2.18 4.16
N ARG A 487 -7.82 2.88 3.03
CA ARG A 487 -9.06 3.52 2.61
C ARG A 487 -10.19 2.50 2.48
N SER A 488 -9.98 1.42 1.73
CA SER A 488 -10.99 0.36 1.58
C SER A 488 -11.35 -0.30 2.91
N ALA A 489 -10.36 -0.60 3.76
CA ALA A 489 -10.62 -1.16 5.09
C ALA A 489 -11.48 -0.22 5.95
N ILE A 490 -11.15 1.07 5.99
CA ILE A 490 -11.92 2.08 6.73
C ILE A 490 -13.35 2.18 6.18
N GLU A 491 -13.52 2.30 4.86
CA GLU A 491 -14.84 2.36 4.22
C GLU A 491 -15.69 1.11 4.55
N ILE A 492 -15.09 -0.08 4.54
CA ILE A 492 -15.77 -1.32 4.89
C ILE A 492 -16.14 -1.34 6.38
N TYR A 493 -15.24 -0.99 7.29
CA TYR A 493 -15.53 -0.96 8.73
C TYR A 493 -16.59 0.09 9.09
N LEU A 494 -16.61 1.24 8.41
CA LEU A 494 -17.68 2.23 8.54
C LEU A 494 -19.03 1.65 8.10
N LYS A 495 -19.07 0.95 6.96
CA LYS A 495 -20.28 0.27 6.48
C LYS A 495 -20.76 -0.83 7.43
N LEU A 496 -19.86 -1.65 7.96
CA LEU A 496 -20.19 -2.70 8.93
C LEU A 496 -20.70 -2.13 10.27
N TYR A 497 -20.22 -0.94 10.66
CA TYR A 497 -20.75 -0.24 11.82
C TYR A 497 -22.16 0.31 11.57
N ASP A 498 -22.40 0.93 10.42
CA ASP A 498 -23.71 1.51 10.08
C ASP A 498 -24.77 0.42 9.83
N ASN A 499 -24.36 -0.67 9.19
CA ASN A 499 -25.21 -1.80 8.83
C ASN A 499 -24.55 -3.12 9.27
N PRO A 500 -24.65 -3.49 10.55
CA PRO A 500 -24.12 -4.77 11.04
C PRO A 500 -24.77 -5.94 10.32
N LEU A 501 -23.98 -6.98 10.02
CA LEU A 501 -24.51 -8.21 9.42
C LEU A 501 -25.53 -8.85 10.39
N THR A 502 -26.78 -8.96 9.95
CA THR A 502 -27.82 -9.65 10.73
C THR A 502 -27.50 -11.14 10.85
N ASN A 503 -27.53 -11.68 12.07
CA ASN A 503 -27.42 -13.12 12.29
C ASN A 503 -28.45 -13.88 11.42
N GLU A 504 -27.99 -14.88 10.67
CA GLU A 504 -28.83 -15.79 9.85
C GLU A 504 -30.00 -16.41 10.65
N SER A 505 -29.89 -16.42 11.98
CA SER A 505 -30.93 -16.85 12.93
C SER A 505 -32.24 -16.07 12.80
N LYS A 506 -32.21 -14.76 12.50
CA LYS A 506 -33.44 -13.93 12.42
C LYS A 506 -34.15 -14.02 11.06
N GLN A 507 -33.42 -14.33 9.99
CA GLN A 507 -34.02 -14.55 8.66
C GLN A 507 -34.75 -15.89 8.56
N GLN A 508 -34.36 -16.90 9.36
CA GLN A 508 -35.09 -18.16 9.44
C GLN A 508 -36.43 -18.03 10.21
N GLU A 509 -36.53 -17.12 11.18
CA GLU A 509 -37.79 -16.88 11.92
C GLU A 509 -38.82 -16.14 11.06
N MET A 510 -38.42 -15.09 10.33
CA MET A 510 -39.34 -14.31 9.47
C MET A 510 -39.90 -15.09 8.27
N ASN A 511 -39.14 -16.05 7.72
CA ASN A 511 -39.59 -16.86 6.58
C ASN A 511 -40.48 -18.05 6.97
N SER A 512 -40.76 -18.25 8.26
CA SER A 512 -41.53 -19.40 8.76
C SER A 512 -43.02 -19.11 9.02
N GLU A 513 -43.47 -17.86 8.89
CA GLU A 513 -44.84 -17.46 9.27
C GLU A 513 -45.92 -17.69 8.20
N ASN A 514 -45.59 -18.06 6.96
CA ASN A 514 -46.57 -18.13 5.85
C ASN A 514 -46.75 -19.48 5.15
N LEU A 515 -46.45 -20.62 5.78
CA LEU A 515 -46.63 -21.95 5.16
C LEU A 515 -47.31 -22.95 6.11
N SER A 516 -48.22 -23.78 5.56
CA SER A 516 -48.99 -24.75 6.35
C SER A 516 -48.09 -25.81 7.00
N ALA A 517 -48.40 -26.18 8.26
CA ALA A 517 -47.58 -27.07 9.09
C ALA A 517 -47.27 -28.44 8.46
N LYS A 518 -48.09 -28.91 7.51
CA LYS A 518 -47.92 -30.20 6.84
C LYS A 518 -46.95 -30.14 5.65
N GLU A 519 -46.88 -29.00 4.96
CA GLU A 519 -45.94 -28.74 3.86
C GLU A 519 -44.57 -28.36 4.39
N LEU A 520 -44.52 -27.53 5.45
CA LEU A 520 -43.28 -27.15 6.13
C LEU A 520 -42.50 -28.38 6.62
N LYS A 521 -43.18 -29.36 7.23
CA LYS A 521 -42.54 -30.57 7.76
C LYS A 521 -41.99 -31.49 6.67
N LYS A 522 -42.66 -31.56 5.51
CA LYS A 522 -42.25 -32.38 4.36
C LYS A 522 -41.09 -31.71 3.60
N MET A 523 -41.15 -30.39 3.43
CA MET A 523 -40.08 -29.60 2.82
C MET A 523 -38.84 -29.57 3.71
N LEU A 524 -38.97 -29.29 5.02
CA LEU A 524 -37.87 -29.32 5.99
C LEU A 524 -37.22 -30.71 6.13
N SER A 525 -38.00 -31.79 6.03
CA SER A 525 -37.45 -33.16 6.00
C SER A 525 -36.63 -33.43 4.74
N LYS A 526 -37.12 -32.97 3.58
CA LYS A 526 -36.44 -33.14 2.29
C LYS A 526 -35.20 -32.24 2.18
N GLN A 527 -35.30 -31.01 2.67
CA GLN A 527 -34.24 -30.01 2.72
C GLN A 527 -33.19 -30.38 3.77
N ARG A 528 -33.57 -30.89 4.96
CA ARG A 528 -32.61 -31.47 5.93
C ARG A 528 -31.91 -32.70 5.36
N ARG A 529 -32.59 -33.58 4.61
CA ARG A 529 -31.91 -34.71 3.95
C ARG A 529 -30.97 -34.26 2.84
N ALA A 530 -31.36 -33.27 2.03
CA ALA A 530 -30.52 -32.70 0.99
C ALA A 530 -29.32 -31.95 1.58
N GLN A 531 -29.52 -31.09 2.58
CA GLN A 531 -28.45 -30.39 3.29
C GLN A 531 -27.55 -31.34 4.08
N LYS A 532 -28.08 -32.40 4.70
CA LYS A 532 -27.24 -33.38 5.41
C LYS A 532 -26.42 -34.21 4.42
N LYS A 533 -26.96 -34.49 3.22
CA LYS A 533 -26.24 -35.20 2.15
C LYS A 533 -25.20 -34.30 1.48
N ALA A 534 -25.53 -33.04 1.20
CA ALA A 534 -24.62 -32.02 0.70
C ALA A 534 -23.52 -31.70 1.72
N LYS A 535 -23.86 -31.55 3.01
CA LYS A 535 -22.86 -31.41 4.10
C LYS A 535 -21.99 -32.65 4.24
N LEU A 536 -22.52 -33.87 4.17
CA LEU A 536 -21.69 -35.08 4.22
C LEU A 536 -20.79 -35.23 2.99
N GLU A 537 -21.22 -34.74 1.83
CA GLU A 537 -20.46 -34.78 0.59
C GLU A 537 -19.41 -33.68 0.53
N GLU A 538 -19.72 -32.47 1.01
CA GLU A 538 -18.78 -31.37 1.22
C GLU A 538 -17.81 -31.70 2.35
N GLU A 539 -18.23 -32.27 3.48
CA GLU A 539 -17.34 -32.74 4.55
C GLU A 539 -16.46 -33.88 4.09
N ARG A 540 -16.94 -34.78 3.21
CA ARG A 540 -16.07 -35.80 2.58
C ARG A 540 -15.07 -35.18 1.62
N LYS A 541 -15.51 -34.28 0.72
CA LYS A 541 -14.63 -33.58 -0.22
C LYS A 541 -13.63 -32.67 0.50
N HIS A 542 -14.04 -32.03 1.59
CA HIS A 542 -13.21 -31.21 2.46
C HIS A 542 -12.27 -32.08 3.31
N ALA A 543 -12.70 -33.23 3.82
CA ALA A 543 -11.84 -34.17 4.56
C ALA A 543 -10.85 -34.91 3.65
N GLU A 544 -11.19 -35.19 2.39
CA GLU A 544 -10.27 -35.74 1.39
C GLU A 544 -9.27 -34.68 0.92
N ARG A 545 -9.72 -33.45 0.64
CA ARG A 545 -8.81 -32.31 0.37
C ARG A 545 -7.94 -31.99 1.58
N GLU A 546 -8.47 -32.01 2.79
CA GLU A 546 -7.70 -31.84 4.03
C GLU A 546 -6.77 -33.01 4.29
N ARG A 547 -7.09 -34.26 3.93
CA ARG A 547 -6.16 -35.39 4.09
C ARG A 547 -5.02 -35.34 3.06
N GLN A 548 -5.33 -34.96 1.82
CA GLN A 548 -4.33 -34.76 0.77
C GLN A 548 -3.45 -33.55 1.09
N GLN A 549 -4.06 -32.44 1.54
CA GLN A 549 -3.35 -31.27 2.03
C GLN A 549 -2.60 -31.57 3.32
N LYS A 550 -3.15 -32.25 4.34
CA LYS A 550 -2.43 -32.60 5.59
C LYS A 550 -1.28 -33.57 5.35
N ASN A 551 -1.34 -34.45 4.35
CA ASN A 551 -0.21 -35.33 4.02
C ASN A 551 0.90 -34.62 3.23
N GLN A 552 0.59 -33.59 2.45
CA GLN A 552 1.58 -32.71 1.82
C GLN A 552 2.10 -31.62 2.78
N LYS A 553 1.21 -31.11 3.63
CA LYS A 553 1.45 -30.10 4.66
C LYS A 553 2.22 -30.68 5.84
N LYS A 554 1.99 -31.91 6.31
CA LYS A 554 2.87 -32.57 7.31
C LYS A 554 4.32 -32.72 6.85
N LYS A 555 4.54 -32.99 5.56
CA LYS A 555 5.90 -33.08 4.99
C LYS A 555 6.56 -31.72 4.82
N ARG A 556 5.79 -30.63 4.81
CA ARG A 556 6.26 -29.26 4.57
C ARG A 556 6.30 -28.41 5.85
N ASP A 557 5.35 -28.61 6.76
CA ASP A 557 5.34 -28.06 8.13
C ASP A 557 6.58 -28.52 8.91
N GLU A 558 7.06 -29.75 8.70
CA GLU A 558 8.32 -30.24 9.28
C GLU A 558 9.58 -29.52 8.72
N GLU A 559 9.48 -28.83 7.58
CA GLU A 559 10.57 -28.07 6.94
C GLU A 559 10.38 -26.54 7.02
N GLU A 560 9.15 -26.01 7.12
CA GLU A 560 8.81 -24.59 7.20
C GLU A 560 8.57 -24.07 8.65
N GLU A 561 8.33 -24.95 9.64
CA GLU A 561 8.30 -24.56 11.07
C GLU A 561 9.65 -24.05 11.60
N GLU A 562 10.76 -24.26 10.86
CA GLU A 562 12.07 -23.71 11.22
C GLU A 562 12.24 -22.22 10.87
N ALA A 563 11.35 -21.60 10.08
CA ALA A 563 11.59 -20.25 9.52
C ALA A 563 10.50 -19.18 9.72
N SER A 564 9.25 -19.52 10.07
CA SER A 564 8.22 -18.49 10.28
C SER A 564 7.45 -18.72 11.59
N GLY A 565 7.52 -17.73 12.50
CA GLY A 565 6.70 -17.75 13.70
C GLY A 565 5.21 -17.80 13.34
N LEU A 566 4.43 -18.59 14.09
CA LEU A 566 2.98 -18.72 14.01
C LEU A 566 2.29 -17.39 13.67
N LYS A 567 2.03 -17.14 12.38
CA LYS A 567 1.24 -15.98 11.93
C LYS A 567 -0.21 -16.31 12.24
N GLU A 568 -0.87 -15.46 13.01
CA GLU A 568 -2.30 -15.59 13.28
C GLU A 568 -3.07 -15.68 11.94
N GLU A 569 -3.91 -16.70 11.77
CA GLU A 569 -4.59 -16.94 10.50
C GLU A 569 -5.71 -15.90 10.26
N LEU A 570 -5.73 -15.28 9.08
CA LEU A 570 -6.75 -14.29 8.71
C LEU A 570 -8.00 -14.99 8.16
N ILE A 571 -9.08 -14.98 8.95
CA ILE A 571 -10.35 -15.63 8.61
C ILE A 571 -11.38 -14.54 8.20
N PRO A 572 -11.89 -14.53 6.95
CA PRO A 572 -12.85 -13.54 6.46
C PRO A 572 -14.06 -13.32 7.37
N GLU A 573 -14.70 -14.41 7.82
CA GLU A 573 -15.90 -14.38 8.67
C GLU A 573 -15.64 -13.74 10.04
N LYS A 574 -14.42 -13.88 10.59
CA LYS A 574 -14.06 -13.25 11.86
C LYS A 574 -13.81 -11.75 11.68
N LEU A 575 -13.24 -11.35 10.55
CA LEU A 575 -12.91 -9.96 10.25
C LEU A 575 -14.16 -9.12 9.99
N GLU A 576 -15.19 -9.69 9.35
CA GLU A 576 -16.45 -8.99 9.09
C GLU A 576 -17.38 -8.93 10.32
N ARG A 577 -17.19 -9.83 11.30
CA ARG A 577 -17.95 -9.89 12.56
C ARG A 577 -17.16 -9.39 13.77
N VAL A 578 -16.26 -8.44 13.56
CA VAL A 578 -15.49 -7.83 14.65
C VAL A 578 -16.41 -7.03 15.57
N GLU A 579 -16.21 -7.15 16.89
CA GLU A 579 -17.06 -6.47 17.90
C GLU A 579 -16.97 -4.94 17.80
N ASN A 580 -15.77 -4.41 17.51
CA ASN A 580 -15.51 -2.97 17.43
C ASN A 580 -14.90 -2.56 16.08
N PRO A 581 -15.71 -2.45 14.99
CA PRO A 581 -15.22 -2.07 13.66
C PRO A 581 -14.48 -0.72 13.64
N LEU A 582 -14.94 0.24 14.45
CA LEU A 582 -14.34 1.57 14.51
C LEU A 582 -12.92 1.57 15.11
N GLU A 583 -12.59 0.65 16.01
CA GLU A 583 -11.22 0.54 16.54
C GLU A 583 -10.28 -0.06 15.50
N GLU A 584 -10.73 -1.05 14.72
CA GLU A 584 -9.96 -1.56 13.59
C GLU A 584 -9.75 -0.51 12.50
N ALA A 585 -10.78 0.30 12.19
CA ALA A 585 -10.66 1.43 11.28
C ALA A 585 -9.62 2.46 11.74
N VAL A 586 -9.54 2.72 13.06
CA VAL A 586 -8.53 3.64 13.62
C VAL A 586 -7.11 3.10 13.42
N LYS A 587 -6.87 1.78 13.51
CA LYS A 587 -5.54 1.20 13.26
C LYS A 587 -5.02 1.50 11.86
N PHE A 588 -5.88 1.41 10.84
CA PHE A 588 -5.53 1.79 9.46
C PHE A 588 -5.42 3.31 9.26
N LEU A 589 -6.17 4.09 10.04
CA LEU A 589 -6.14 5.56 9.95
C LEU A 589 -4.86 6.17 10.53
N ILE A 590 -4.29 5.59 11.60
CA ILE A 590 -3.14 6.18 12.32
C ILE A 590 -1.95 6.44 11.38
N PRO A 591 -1.47 5.49 10.57
CA PRO A 591 -0.35 5.77 9.67
C PRO A 591 -0.68 6.83 8.62
N LEU A 592 -1.93 6.89 8.14
CA LEU A 592 -2.37 7.94 7.23
C LEU A 592 -2.29 9.31 7.88
N LYS A 593 -2.78 9.47 9.12
CA LYS A 593 -2.74 10.74 9.85
C LYS A 593 -1.31 11.24 10.09
N ASN A 594 -0.36 10.32 10.26
CA ASN A 594 1.03 10.65 10.55
C ASN A 594 1.83 10.95 9.28
N LEU A 595 1.62 10.18 8.20
CA LEU A 595 2.49 10.19 7.01
C LEU A 595 1.85 10.83 5.77
N VAL A 596 0.53 10.97 5.77
CA VAL A 596 -0.28 11.43 4.62
C VAL A 596 -1.21 12.57 5.05
N ALA A 597 -0.71 13.45 5.92
CA ALA A 597 -1.49 14.57 6.45
C ALA A 597 -1.75 15.68 5.41
N ASP A 598 -1.03 15.67 4.29
CA ASP A 598 -1.22 16.52 3.12
C ASP A 598 -2.42 16.10 2.25
N ASN A 599 -2.90 14.87 2.39
CA ASN A 599 -4.08 14.39 1.67
C ASN A 599 -5.37 14.70 2.46
N ILE A 600 -6.30 15.39 1.80
CA ILE A 600 -7.60 15.74 2.40
C ILE A 600 -8.41 14.50 2.82
N ASP A 601 -8.36 13.42 2.03
CA ASP A 601 -9.10 12.17 2.29
C ASP A 601 -8.76 11.59 3.66
N THR A 602 -7.52 11.74 4.12
CA THR A 602 -7.09 11.26 5.45
C THR A 602 -7.88 11.92 6.57
N HIS A 603 -8.09 13.23 6.48
CA HIS A 603 -8.85 13.97 7.49
C HIS A 603 -10.35 13.74 7.36
N LEU A 604 -10.85 13.54 6.13
CA LEU A 604 -12.27 13.23 5.90
C LEU A 604 -12.63 11.81 6.39
N LEU A 605 -11.78 10.81 6.14
CA LEU A 605 -11.90 9.47 6.75
C LEU A 605 -11.84 9.55 8.28
N ALA A 606 -10.95 10.37 8.84
CA ALA A 606 -10.89 10.61 10.28
C ALA A 606 -12.19 11.24 10.80
N PHE A 607 -12.76 12.20 10.07
CA PHE A 607 -14.05 12.79 10.40
C PHE A 607 -15.15 11.73 10.44
N GLU A 608 -15.28 10.86 9.42
CA GLU A 608 -16.32 9.82 9.39
C GLU A 608 -16.26 8.85 10.57
N ILE A 609 -15.04 8.49 10.99
CA ILE A 609 -14.82 7.65 12.18
C ILE A 609 -15.23 8.41 13.44
N TYR A 610 -14.75 9.64 13.64
CA TYR A 610 -15.03 10.42 14.85
C TYR A 610 -16.48 10.88 14.95
N PHE A 611 -17.14 11.08 13.81
CA PHE A 611 -18.57 11.35 13.70
C PHE A 611 -19.37 10.20 14.31
N ARG A 612 -19.08 8.95 13.90
CA ARG A 612 -19.72 7.74 14.45
C ARG A 612 -19.35 7.47 15.92
N LYS A 613 -18.13 7.82 16.35
CA LYS A 613 -17.71 7.74 17.77
C LYS A 613 -18.25 8.89 18.64
N GLY A 614 -18.93 9.89 18.08
CA GLY A 614 -19.42 11.06 18.82
C GLY A 614 -18.33 11.95 19.43
N LYS A 615 -17.12 12.03 18.83
CA LYS A 615 -15.97 12.78 19.36
C LYS A 615 -15.85 14.18 18.74
N PHE A 616 -16.65 15.14 19.20
CA PHE A 616 -16.81 16.47 18.57
C PHE A 616 -15.53 17.29 18.39
N LEU A 617 -14.61 17.29 19.37
CA LEU A 617 -13.35 18.01 19.24
C LEU A 617 -12.42 17.40 18.18
N LEU A 618 -12.44 16.07 18.03
CA LEU A 618 -11.67 15.38 16.99
C LEU A 618 -12.32 15.57 15.61
N MET A 619 -13.65 15.61 15.53
CA MET A 619 -14.36 16.01 14.31
C MET A 619 -13.95 17.44 13.88
N LEU A 620 -13.97 18.40 14.81
CA LEU A 620 -13.55 19.78 14.54
C LEU A 620 -12.09 19.82 14.07
N GLN A 621 -11.20 19.08 14.71
CA GLN A 621 -9.79 18.99 14.31
C GLN A 621 -9.65 18.47 12.88
N SER A 622 -10.36 17.39 12.52
CA SER A 622 -10.35 16.82 11.18
C SER A 622 -10.84 17.81 10.14
N VAL A 623 -12.00 18.45 10.37
CA VAL A 623 -12.59 19.41 9.44
C VAL A 623 -11.69 20.64 9.26
N LYS A 624 -11.07 21.15 10.33
CA LYS A 624 -10.12 22.28 10.23
C LYS A 624 -8.89 21.94 9.40
N ARG A 625 -8.34 20.74 9.57
CA ARG A 625 -7.18 20.28 8.79
C ARG A 625 -7.54 20.08 7.31
N ALA A 626 -8.69 19.48 7.03
CA ALA A 626 -9.21 19.36 5.67
C ALA A 626 -9.46 20.73 5.03
N PHE A 627 -10.07 21.66 5.77
CA PHE A 627 -10.35 23.03 5.32
C PHE A 627 -9.08 23.83 5.01
N ALA A 628 -8.01 23.60 5.78
CA ALA A 628 -6.71 24.23 5.51
C ALA A 628 -6.03 23.70 4.23
N ILE A 629 -6.32 22.47 3.80
CA ILE A 629 -5.79 21.89 2.56
C ILE A 629 -6.60 22.37 1.36
N ASN A 630 -7.92 22.20 1.41
CA ASN A 630 -8.84 22.66 0.36
C ASN A 630 -10.20 22.97 0.98
N SER A 631 -10.45 24.26 1.22
CA SER A 631 -11.72 24.75 1.79
C SER A 631 -12.94 24.55 0.89
N ASN A 632 -12.71 24.28 -0.40
CA ASN A 632 -13.73 24.16 -1.42
C ASN A 632 -13.98 22.69 -1.83
N ASP A 633 -13.45 21.72 -1.10
CA ASP A 633 -13.64 20.30 -1.41
C ASP A 633 -15.11 19.84 -1.24
N PRO A 634 -15.69 19.08 -2.20
CA PRO A 634 -17.08 18.62 -2.13
C PRO A 634 -17.39 17.74 -0.91
N TRP A 635 -16.50 16.80 -0.57
CA TRP A 635 -16.74 15.88 0.54
C TRP A 635 -16.53 16.58 1.90
N LEU A 636 -15.58 17.52 1.99
CA LEU A 636 -15.47 18.42 3.13
C LEU A 636 -16.74 19.22 3.36
N HIS A 637 -17.36 19.75 2.29
CA HIS A 637 -18.61 20.49 2.39
C HIS A 637 -19.73 19.65 3.02
N GLU A 638 -19.85 18.38 2.60
CA GLU A 638 -20.78 17.43 3.24
C GLU A 638 -20.47 17.19 4.72
N CYS A 639 -19.18 17.11 5.07
CA CYS A 639 -18.75 16.95 6.46
C CYS A 639 -19.08 18.19 7.30
N LEU A 640 -18.87 19.39 6.77
CA LEU A 640 -19.15 20.67 7.43
C LEU A 640 -20.63 20.80 7.81
N ILE A 641 -21.53 20.54 6.86
CA ILE A 641 -22.97 20.65 7.08
C ILE A 641 -23.45 19.60 8.08
N ARG A 642 -23.03 18.33 7.93
CA ARG A 642 -23.36 17.25 8.89
C ARG A 642 -22.82 17.54 10.29
N PHE A 643 -21.60 18.06 10.39
CA PHE A 643 -20.98 18.43 11.66
C PHE A 643 -21.79 19.51 12.36
N SER A 644 -22.11 20.60 11.65
CA SER A 644 -22.86 21.72 12.23
C SER A 644 -24.27 21.33 12.67
N LYS A 645 -24.96 20.50 11.87
CA LYS A 645 -26.26 19.96 12.24
C LYS A 645 -26.18 19.05 13.47
N SER A 646 -25.15 18.20 13.56
CA SER A 646 -24.92 17.32 14.70
C SER A 646 -24.64 18.11 16.00
N VAL A 647 -23.81 19.16 15.93
CA VAL A 647 -23.56 20.07 17.07
C VAL A 647 -24.85 20.77 17.50
N SER A 648 -25.66 21.25 16.55
CA SER A 648 -26.93 21.93 16.85
C SER A 648 -27.97 21.01 17.49
N ASN A 649 -27.98 19.73 17.12
CA ASN A 649 -28.93 18.75 17.65
C ASN A 649 -28.52 18.22 19.05
N HIS A 650 -27.26 18.36 19.47
CA HIS A 650 -26.79 17.86 20.76
C HIS A 650 -26.93 18.92 21.86
N SER A 651 -27.94 18.74 22.71
CA SER A 651 -28.23 19.64 23.84
C SER A 651 -27.38 19.40 25.10
N ASN A 652 -26.62 18.29 25.18
CA ASN A 652 -25.89 17.86 26.38
C ASN A 652 -24.35 17.96 26.27
N LEU A 653 -23.82 18.91 25.50
CA LEU A 653 -22.37 19.15 25.45
C LEU A 653 -21.91 20.00 26.65
N PRO A 654 -20.74 19.72 27.26
CA PRO A 654 -20.19 20.59 28.29
C PRO A 654 -20.04 22.04 27.80
N ASP A 655 -20.40 23.03 28.63
CA ASP A 655 -20.40 24.46 28.26
C ASP A 655 -19.08 24.95 27.66
N THR A 656 -17.96 24.46 28.20
CA THR A 656 -16.62 24.77 27.69
C THR A 656 -16.42 24.26 26.26
N VAL A 657 -16.86 23.05 25.97
CA VAL A 657 -16.79 22.45 24.63
C VAL A 657 -17.72 23.17 23.67
N SER A 658 -18.95 23.48 24.11
CA SER A 658 -19.92 24.25 23.32
C SER A 658 -19.36 25.62 22.91
N LYS A 659 -18.79 26.38 23.85
CA LYS A 659 -18.14 27.68 23.56
C LYS A 659 -17.03 27.58 22.51
N VAL A 660 -16.16 26.57 22.64
CA VAL A 660 -15.06 26.34 21.68
C VAL A 660 -15.63 25.99 20.30
N LEU A 661 -16.61 25.10 20.24
CA LEU A 661 -17.26 24.71 18.98
C LEU A 661 -17.91 25.92 18.31
N SER A 662 -18.72 26.69 19.02
CA SER A 662 -19.37 27.89 18.46
C SER A 662 -18.36 28.91 17.94
N GLN A 663 -17.30 29.20 18.70
CA GLN A 663 -16.29 30.18 18.29
C GLN A 663 -15.52 29.73 17.03
N GLU A 664 -15.15 28.45 16.95
CA GLU A 664 -14.42 27.92 15.79
C GLU A 664 -15.33 27.72 14.57
N MET A 665 -16.59 27.34 14.78
CA MET A 665 -17.58 27.22 13.70
C MET A 665 -17.92 28.59 13.10
N GLN A 666 -17.99 29.65 13.91
CA GLN A 666 -18.20 31.01 13.39
C GLN A 666 -17.12 31.44 12.39
N LYS A 667 -15.87 30.99 12.58
CA LYS A 667 -14.77 31.27 11.64
C LYS A 667 -14.96 30.60 10.28
N ILE A 668 -15.62 29.44 10.25
CA ILE A 668 -15.83 28.66 9.02
C ILE A 668 -17.12 29.09 8.30
N PHE A 669 -18.23 29.23 9.04
CA PHE A 669 -19.53 29.55 8.48
C PHE A 669 -19.81 31.05 8.34
N VAL A 670 -18.99 31.92 8.95
CA VAL A 670 -19.08 33.40 8.87
C VAL A 670 -20.50 33.90 9.15
N ASN A 671 -21.12 33.40 10.24
CA ASN A 671 -22.47 33.73 10.68
C ASN A 671 -23.61 33.46 9.66
N LYS A 672 -23.37 32.62 8.65
CA LYS A 672 -24.42 32.16 7.74
C LYS A 672 -25.17 30.98 8.32
N ASP A 673 -26.46 30.93 8.03
CA ASP A 673 -27.26 29.72 8.23
C ASP A 673 -26.81 28.62 7.24
N LEU A 674 -27.14 27.36 7.56
CA LEU A 674 -26.69 26.21 6.79
C LEU A 674 -27.25 26.19 5.37
N GLU A 675 -28.46 26.71 5.15
CA GLU A 675 -29.08 26.77 3.83
C GLU A 675 -28.37 27.81 2.96
N SER A 676 -28.18 29.03 3.46
CA SER A 676 -27.40 30.07 2.78
C SER A 676 -25.96 29.62 2.49
N PHE A 677 -25.32 28.94 3.44
CA PHE A 677 -23.97 28.39 3.25
C PHE A 677 -23.92 27.38 2.10
N ASN A 678 -24.91 26.48 2.01
CA ASN A 678 -25.00 25.51 0.94
C ASN A 678 -25.34 26.15 -0.42
N GLU A 679 -26.22 27.15 -0.44
CA GLU A 679 -26.55 27.88 -1.66
C GLU A 679 -25.38 28.68 -2.21
N ASP A 680 -24.56 29.27 -1.34
CA ASP A 680 -23.34 29.97 -1.75
C ASP A 680 -22.28 29.01 -2.30
N PHE A 681 -22.13 27.83 -1.72
CA PHE A 681 -21.27 26.78 -2.27
C PHE A 681 -21.73 26.36 -3.68
N LEU A 682 -23.03 26.10 -3.86
CA LEU A 682 -23.59 25.77 -5.18
C LEU A 682 -23.39 26.89 -6.21
N LYS A 683 -23.55 28.16 -5.81
CA LYS A 683 -23.33 29.32 -6.70
C LYS A 683 -21.87 29.45 -7.11
N ARG A 684 -20.93 29.34 -6.16
CA ARG A 684 -19.49 29.44 -6.41
C ARG A 684 -18.97 28.32 -7.31
N ASN A 685 -19.56 27.13 -7.18
CA ASN A 685 -19.09 25.92 -7.85
C ASN A 685 -20.05 25.40 -8.92
N ALA A 686 -20.84 26.29 -9.52
CA ALA A 686 -21.86 25.92 -10.49
C ALA A 686 -21.30 25.15 -11.69
N THR A 687 -20.04 25.33 -12.05
CA THR A 687 -19.43 24.68 -13.21
C THR A 687 -18.87 23.28 -12.93
N SER A 688 -18.87 22.77 -11.69
CA SER A 688 -18.29 21.45 -11.37
C SER A 688 -19.33 20.45 -10.88
N LEU A 689 -19.51 19.35 -11.63
CA LEU A 689 -20.53 18.34 -11.33
C LEU A 689 -20.34 17.68 -9.95
N GLN A 690 -19.10 17.49 -9.50
CA GLN A 690 -18.83 16.92 -8.17
C GLN A 690 -19.31 17.84 -7.04
N HIS A 691 -19.12 19.16 -7.20
CA HIS A 691 -19.57 20.13 -6.21
C HIS A 691 -21.10 20.27 -6.24
N LEU A 692 -21.70 20.25 -7.43
CA LEU A 692 -23.16 20.22 -7.57
C LEU A 692 -23.77 19.01 -6.88
N LEU A 693 -23.18 17.82 -7.04
CA LEU A 693 -23.64 16.59 -6.38
C LEU A 693 -23.61 16.73 -4.84
N SER A 694 -22.48 17.14 -4.26
CA SER A 694 -22.37 17.29 -2.80
C SER A 694 -23.28 18.39 -2.25
N GLY A 695 -23.40 19.53 -2.94
CA GLY A 695 -24.33 20.59 -2.54
C GLY A 695 -25.80 20.17 -2.67
N ALA A 696 -26.14 19.37 -3.67
CA ALA A 696 -27.46 18.77 -3.84
C ALA A 696 -27.77 17.77 -2.72
N LYS A 697 -26.84 16.86 -2.38
CA LYS A 697 -26.99 15.93 -1.25
C LYS A 697 -27.29 16.69 0.04
N MET A 698 -26.53 17.75 0.29
CA MET A 698 -26.73 18.57 1.49
C MET A 698 -28.02 19.40 1.45
N MET A 699 -28.50 19.78 0.26
CA MET A 699 -29.80 20.45 0.11
C MET A 699 -30.94 19.54 0.58
N TYR A 700 -30.97 18.28 0.11
CA TYR A 700 -31.97 17.31 0.54
C TYR A 700 -31.80 16.89 2.01
N PHE A 701 -30.56 16.78 2.48
CA PHE A 701 -30.25 16.48 3.90
C PHE A 701 -30.79 17.56 4.85
N LEU A 702 -30.69 18.84 4.47
CA LEU A 702 -31.20 19.96 5.27
C LEU A 702 -32.72 20.09 5.16
N ASP A 703 -33.28 19.96 3.96
CA ASP A 703 -34.72 20.07 3.68
C ASP A 703 -35.18 19.02 2.67
N LYS A 704 -35.92 18.03 3.19
CA LYS A 704 -36.46 16.92 2.37
C LYS A 704 -37.49 17.38 1.34
N SER A 705 -38.15 18.52 1.51
CA SER A 705 -39.12 19.04 0.55
C SER A 705 -38.48 19.51 -0.76
N ARG A 706 -37.19 19.81 -0.75
CA ARG A 706 -36.41 20.28 -1.91
C ARG A 706 -35.83 19.14 -2.76
N GLN A 707 -36.35 17.92 -2.63
CA GLN A 707 -35.82 16.73 -3.31
C GLN A 707 -35.71 16.90 -4.83
N GLU A 708 -36.78 17.34 -5.51
CA GLU A 708 -36.80 17.51 -6.98
C GLU A 708 -35.73 18.51 -7.44
N LYS A 709 -35.59 19.64 -6.74
CA LYS A 709 -34.57 20.66 -7.03
C LYS A 709 -33.16 20.13 -6.81
N ALA A 710 -32.94 19.34 -5.76
CA ALA A 710 -31.65 18.72 -5.47
C ALA A 710 -31.27 17.72 -6.58
N ILE A 711 -32.19 16.85 -7.00
CA ILE A 711 -31.94 15.89 -8.08
C ILE A 711 -31.61 16.61 -9.38
N ALA A 712 -32.39 17.64 -9.76
CA ALA A 712 -32.15 18.43 -10.98
C ALA A 712 -30.77 19.10 -11.01
N LEU A 713 -30.23 19.49 -9.85
CA LEU A 713 -28.86 20.02 -9.74
C LEU A 713 -27.79 18.93 -9.87
N ALA A 714 -28.03 17.77 -9.24
CA ALA A 714 -27.09 16.64 -9.27
C ALA A 714 -26.99 15.98 -10.65
N THR A 715 -28.07 15.97 -11.44
CA THR A 715 -28.17 15.33 -12.75
C THR A 715 -27.90 16.27 -13.94
N ARG A 716 -27.38 17.48 -13.67
CA ARG A 716 -27.14 18.49 -14.71
C ARG A 716 -25.91 18.15 -15.58
N LEU A 717 -26.12 18.03 -16.90
CA LEU A 717 -25.10 17.58 -17.86
C LEU A 717 -24.84 18.56 -19.03
N ASP A 718 -25.22 19.82 -18.91
CA ASP A 718 -25.06 20.84 -19.94
C ASP A 718 -23.59 21.19 -20.23
N GLU A 719 -23.34 21.92 -21.33
CA GLU A 719 -21.97 22.27 -21.76
C GLU A 719 -21.22 23.14 -20.75
N THR A 720 -21.95 23.88 -19.89
CA THR A 720 -21.35 24.75 -18.87
C THR A 720 -20.70 23.99 -17.70
N VAL A 721 -21.02 22.70 -17.56
CA VAL A 721 -20.52 21.83 -16.49
C VAL A 721 -19.28 21.05 -16.94
N ASN A 722 -18.20 21.24 -16.21
CA ASN A 722 -16.91 20.57 -16.33
C ASN A 722 -16.88 19.25 -15.53
N ASP A 723 -15.79 18.48 -15.68
CA ASP A 723 -15.52 17.23 -14.95
C ASP A 723 -16.51 16.07 -15.20
N LYS A 724 -17.17 16.07 -16.37
CA LYS A 724 -18.08 15.01 -16.87
C LYS A 724 -17.34 13.73 -17.28
N ASN A 725 -16.45 13.24 -16.42
CA ASN A 725 -15.73 11.99 -16.63
C ASN A 725 -16.54 10.79 -16.08
N VAL A 726 -16.21 9.59 -16.58
CA VAL A 726 -16.87 8.32 -16.21
C VAL A 726 -17.04 8.16 -14.70
N LYS A 727 -16.01 8.49 -13.91
CA LYS A 727 -16.06 8.32 -12.45
C LYS A 727 -17.07 9.25 -11.79
N THR A 728 -17.09 10.52 -12.18
CA THR A 728 -18.04 11.50 -11.62
C THR A 728 -19.47 11.09 -11.96
N LEU A 729 -19.73 10.68 -13.21
CA LEU A 729 -21.06 10.29 -13.64
C LEU A 729 -21.57 9.05 -12.89
N ILE A 730 -20.71 8.05 -12.69
CA ILE A 730 -21.04 6.87 -11.88
C ILE A 730 -21.35 7.25 -10.43
N LYS A 731 -20.60 8.18 -9.82
CA LYS A 731 -20.90 8.65 -8.45
C LYS A 731 -22.28 9.30 -8.33
N VAL A 732 -22.73 10.03 -9.35
CA VAL A 732 -24.10 10.58 -9.38
C VAL A 732 -25.12 9.45 -9.44
N SER A 733 -24.90 8.46 -10.31
CA SER A 733 -25.74 7.25 -10.39
C SER A 733 -25.81 6.49 -9.06
N GLU A 734 -24.67 6.28 -8.40
CA GLU A 734 -24.61 5.65 -7.08
C GLU A 734 -25.40 6.45 -6.04
N ALA A 735 -25.28 7.79 -6.03
CA ALA A 735 -26.02 8.67 -5.11
C ALA A 735 -27.55 8.65 -5.31
N LEU A 736 -28.02 8.39 -6.54
CA LEU A 736 -29.45 8.23 -6.82
C LEU A 736 -29.98 6.87 -6.32
N LEU A 737 -29.11 5.88 -6.15
CA LEU A 737 -29.46 4.52 -5.71
C LEU A 737 -29.20 4.28 -4.21
N ASP A 738 -28.22 4.94 -3.61
CA ASP A 738 -27.79 4.72 -2.22
C ASP A 738 -28.70 5.37 -1.16
N GLY A 739 -29.77 6.02 -1.61
CA GLY A 739 -30.73 6.71 -0.75
C GLY A 739 -30.33 8.14 -0.36
N SER A 740 -29.22 8.68 -0.86
CA SER A 740 -28.78 10.06 -0.61
C SER A 740 -29.84 11.10 -0.98
N PHE A 741 -30.75 10.77 -1.91
CA PHE A 741 -31.86 11.61 -2.33
C PHE A 741 -33.24 10.98 -2.04
N GLY A 742 -33.33 9.91 -1.26
CA GLY A 742 -34.57 9.12 -1.11
C GLY A 742 -34.85 8.23 -2.33
N ASN A 743 -36.13 7.95 -2.61
CA ASN A 743 -36.52 7.10 -3.74
C ASN A 743 -36.47 7.88 -5.07
N CYS A 744 -35.57 7.48 -5.98
CA CYS A 744 -35.26 8.21 -7.22
C CYS A 744 -35.24 7.33 -8.48
N SER A 745 -35.99 6.20 -8.48
CA SER A 745 -35.88 5.21 -9.57
C SER A 745 -36.19 5.76 -10.96
N SER A 746 -37.14 6.69 -11.12
CA SER A 746 -37.47 7.28 -12.42
C SER A 746 -36.39 8.26 -12.89
N GLN A 747 -35.91 9.15 -12.02
CA GLN A 747 -34.87 10.12 -12.35
C GLN A 747 -33.52 9.44 -12.62
N TYR A 748 -33.27 8.29 -11.99
CA TYR A 748 -32.12 7.45 -12.29
C TYR A 748 -32.13 6.93 -13.73
N GLU A 749 -33.27 6.42 -14.22
CA GLU A 749 -33.36 5.93 -15.61
C GLU A 749 -33.20 7.06 -16.64
N GLU A 750 -33.80 8.23 -16.37
CA GLU A 750 -33.61 9.43 -17.21
C GLU A 750 -32.14 9.86 -17.26
N TYR A 751 -31.49 9.94 -16.09
CA TYR A 751 -30.09 10.29 -15.99
C TYR A 751 -29.18 9.26 -16.69
N LYS A 752 -29.48 7.97 -16.53
CA LYS A 752 -28.76 6.87 -17.20
C LYS A 752 -28.82 7.02 -18.72
N MET A 753 -29.98 7.31 -19.29
CA MET A 753 -30.15 7.55 -20.72
C MET A 753 -29.38 8.80 -21.19
N ALA A 754 -29.38 9.89 -20.41
CA ALA A 754 -28.60 11.08 -20.73
C ALA A 754 -27.09 10.81 -20.70
N CYS A 755 -26.59 10.05 -19.72
CA CYS A 755 -25.20 9.63 -19.65
C CYS A 755 -24.81 8.69 -20.80
N HIS A 756 -25.71 7.82 -21.27
CA HIS A 756 -25.48 6.97 -22.43
C HIS A 756 -25.20 7.80 -23.69
N ASN A 757 -25.99 8.85 -23.93
CA ASN A 757 -25.78 9.73 -25.08
C ASN A 757 -24.42 10.44 -25.04
N LEU A 758 -23.95 10.81 -23.84
CA LEU A 758 -22.65 11.47 -23.65
C LEU A 758 -21.47 10.49 -23.80
N LEU A 759 -21.62 9.26 -23.29
CA LEU A 759 -20.59 8.23 -23.29
C LEU A 759 -21.16 6.87 -23.77
N PRO A 760 -21.39 6.72 -25.10
CA PRO A 760 -22.13 5.59 -25.66
C PRO A 760 -21.55 4.22 -25.33
N PHE A 761 -20.24 4.16 -25.15
CA PHE A 761 -19.49 2.93 -24.93
C PHE A 761 -19.34 2.54 -23.45
N THR A 762 -19.87 3.33 -22.50
CA THR A 762 -19.72 3.05 -21.06
C THR A 762 -20.71 2.00 -20.59
N SER A 763 -20.20 0.90 -20.05
CA SER A 763 -21.02 -0.24 -19.58
C SER A 763 -22.09 0.13 -18.54
N ALA A 764 -21.78 1.05 -17.61
CA ALA A 764 -22.69 1.48 -16.56
C ALA A 764 -23.98 2.18 -17.08
N PHE A 765 -23.95 2.71 -18.31
CA PHE A 765 -25.05 3.50 -18.87
C PHE A 765 -25.75 2.81 -20.04
N LEU A 766 -25.43 1.55 -20.35
CA LEU A 766 -26.09 0.85 -21.46
C LEU A 766 -27.60 0.64 -21.19
N PRO A 767 -28.47 0.84 -22.20
CA PRO A 767 -29.89 0.51 -22.11
C PRO A 767 -30.09 -0.98 -21.87
N ALA A 768 -31.11 -1.35 -21.09
CA ALA A 768 -31.40 -2.74 -20.73
C ALA A 768 -31.68 -3.68 -21.93
N ALA A 769 -31.92 -3.13 -23.12
CA ALA A 769 -32.28 -3.90 -24.32
C ALA A 769 -31.10 -4.55 -25.09
N ASN A 770 -29.85 -4.25 -24.72
CA ASN A 770 -28.66 -4.81 -25.39
C ASN A 770 -27.97 -5.95 -24.62
N GLU A 771 -28.58 -6.48 -23.56
CA GLU A 771 -28.17 -7.76 -22.96
C GLU A 771 -28.72 -8.92 -23.81
N ILE A 772 -28.11 -9.17 -24.97
CA ILE A 772 -28.26 -10.46 -25.68
C ILE A 772 -27.00 -11.28 -25.38
N ASP A 773 -27.24 -12.42 -24.74
CA ASP A 773 -26.34 -13.52 -24.35
C ASP A 773 -25.29 -13.26 -23.25
N GLY A 774 -25.78 -13.21 -22.01
CA GLY A 774 -25.04 -13.43 -20.75
C GLY A 774 -26.01 -13.33 -19.56
N PRO A 775 -25.85 -14.12 -18.47
CA PRO A 775 -26.87 -14.21 -17.45
C PRO A 775 -27.04 -12.86 -16.73
N THR A 776 -28.29 -12.41 -16.76
CA THR A 776 -28.84 -11.16 -16.25
C THR A 776 -28.41 -10.91 -14.81
N VAL A 777 -27.61 -9.85 -14.57
CA VAL A 777 -27.35 -9.34 -13.22
C VAL A 777 -28.47 -8.35 -12.90
N ALA A 778 -29.61 -8.90 -12.49
CA ALA A 778 -30.61 -8.10 -11.79
C ALA A 778 -30.04 -7.73 -10.41
N LEU A 779 -29.82 -6.42 -10.20
CA LEU A 779 -29.70 -5.83 -8.87
C LEU A 779 -31.02 -6.07 -8.13
N ASN A 780 -31.09 -7.18 -7.40
CA ASN A 780 -32.05 -7.34 -6.32
C ASN A 780 -31.41 -8.16 -5.19
N HIS A 781 -31.44 -7.56 -4.02
CA HIS A 781 -31.30 -8.22 -2.74
C HIS A 781 -32.14 -9.50 -2.72
N THR A 782 -31.47 -10.65 -2.61
CA THR A 782 -31.81 -11.78 -1.72
C THR A 782 -30.99 -13.00 -2.13
N ALA A 783 -30.37 -13.65 -1.16
CA ALA A 783 -29.65 -14.90 -1.33
C ALA A 783 -30.60 -16.04 -1.73
N ASN A 784 -30.19 -16.89 -2.68
CA ASN A 784 -29.99 -18.33 -2.40
C ASN A 784 -29.44 -19.14 -3.60
N TYR A 785 -28.65 -20.13 -3.18
CA TYR A 785 -27.97 -21.26 -3.80
C TYR A 785 -28.49 -21.96 -5.09
N ASP A 786 -27.47 -22.48 -5.80
CA ASP A 786 -27.30 -23.80 -6.42
C ASP A 786 -27.22 -23.95 -7.96
N VAL A 787 -26.11 -24.61 -8.33
CA VAL A 787 -25.63 -25.04 -9.64
C VAL A 787 -26.17 -26.43 -9.96
N LEU A 788 -26.64 -26.68 -11.19
CA LEU A 788 -26.59 -27.96 -11.93
C LEU A 788 -26.65 -27.59 -13.43
N ALA A 789 -25.63 -27.80 -14.26
CA ALA A 789 -25.07 -29.05 -14.78
C ALA A 789 -26.03 -29.84 -15.70
N ASN A 790 -25.71 -29.80 -17.01
CA ASN A 790 -25.72 -30.88 -18.02
C ASN A 790 -26.56 -30.69 -19.31
N GLU A 791 -26.00 -31.32 -20.36
CA GLU A 791 -26.45 -31.62 -21.73
C GLU A 791 -25.93 -30.61 -22.79
N ILE A 792 -24.96 -30.92 -23.68
CA ILE A 792 -24.31 -32.16 -24.20
C ILE A 792 -22.81 -31.91 -24.38
#